data_AF-A0A1E3P675-F1
#
_entry.id   AF-A0A1E3P675-F1
#
_cell.length_a   1.000
_cell.length_b   1.000
_cell.length_c   1.000
_cell.angle_alpha   90.00
_cell.angle_beta   90.00
_cell.angle_gamma   90.00
#
_symmetry.space_group_name_H-M   'P 1'
#
loop_
_entity.id
_entity.type
_entity.pdbx_description
1 polymer ?
#
loop_
_entity_poly.entity_id
_entity_poly.type
_entity_poly.pdbx_seq_one_letter_code
_entity_poly.pdbx_strand_id
1 'polypeptide(L)'
;MRSNIGLILASLITSAHSRLSFQDVSSPQFDFSGSNNDQIAFLGDFDASSIYSYVGESNFTNQNTLQNQLYYSTGDNDRFITLGQINGSIDQILPVHNDSFILLGDFDGIGNQNVSSPAIFNLDSENFTSIDPNSDINGTINTAFFDSDDNLIYLGGDFEFNNTHGAAFYNLTSQNLNSTVFRGFGNNGTINSIIKVGSNIIFGGQFTNLGIPQLLTHSYNTSNTSVTTDQLVSLRYASFSSSDDSSNPEALVCPESSQEWSVSGASSATVNINLPYQVIPSKIRIYNSQDDDSQVSLFRLLTSPANGIMNLTYVDPATGDLSYCDAWCPLLNSSYLESASRSNDGSTAVAFADTSIGYSSTYQEFGFINSLDVGGLTFQVLDSFGSNIALEGLQIYQSLYSTYANNTLNEPSCGISEYSRAETRGDWSSSPNGQYITSDVDVSSGIPDDVGVTFFPNITYAGEYTILMYTPGCGQDNSCSSRGVANVTIYDDSTDEILDSSLIYQTNEEEKYDLVYYGQLNSTVRVGMVLDQAGPSGNTVTFVADRISVTIFEIDDIVHRNGTIPINGLFEYSPSNFSNFDASNVTQREYVGNTTINRLGSSLSNHSDIHLASYNNSIYVGGDFTSNYGDNLFRLDISDSNNETRGLNVSAHDVNGGLDGEVTNMKVIDNSLILLGDFNNTINATTISSLGNDNSNSLQESALYNGSWYSFGTRINASSVSNITLKGNEFWLFDDDQRWITGNDTWYNNTLELSFNITSSGKNNNSTFFVGSLKSSDSIGNKGTFINGSGDQSNITNEEFSQSVINSGVYINNSLSVFGGEFNTSSGIRNLVFVSGNETSGVDISWASNSSVTRLFAENDRLFVGTNGSGSVDNHNFDGVFIYNLNNNTFGSTQPDGLSSNSGSPVVNELGFLNNTYLIVGGDFDSAGSVSCSGLCFYNINETNWESLVDSFSGTVHAFRFVNDTVLIIAGDLRYDSNDLKLMSYDFNSTSHSQPDHFSQLNRTVEKFILVDNSTDGRIIVSGSDFIQAYDGSSWRSIDNELNNSTIRDISLLSISNSNDNNNGSIFDSNQVLVASGELNLTDYGYLNVAYFNSTNWLPYMITTHNNSTSTVNSIFLNKDISDLYIGGTLTNTTHPSTTSSTPSSSSSSASSGKSHHIKRGFIVLIGLALAVGTMTLLGLIAAFFIFKRKKHNYTPVEPRVNETEMLDTVPPENLFKHV
;
A
#
# COMPACT_ATOMS: atom_id res chain seq x y z
N MET A 1 -15.86 24.74 -56.85
CA MET A 1 -16.58 24.78 -55.55
C MET A 1 -16.74 23.42 -54.85
N ARG A 2 -16.16 22.31 -55.34
CA ARG A 2 -16.16 21.01 -54.61
C ARG A 2 -14.79 20.57 -54.07
N SER A 3 -13.73 21.36 -54.28
CA SER A 3 -12.36 21.05 -53.83
C SER A 3 -11.96 21.75 -52.51
N ASN A 4 -12.77 22.70 -52.02
CA ASN A 4 -12.47 23.49 -50.82
C ASN A 4 -13.28 23.06 -49.57
N ILE A 5 -14.08 22.00 -49.67
CA ILE A 5 -14.82 21.43 -48.53
C ILE A 5 -14.07 20.25 -47.91
N GLY A 6 -13.22 19.55 -48.68
CA GLY A 6 -12.40 18.44 -48.17
C GLY A 6 -11.25 18.86 -47.25
N LEU A 7 -10.73 20.08 -47.42
CA LEU A 7 -9.66 20.62 -46.56
C LEU A 7 -10.18 21.23 -45.25
N ILE A 8 -11.45 21.64 -45.20
CA ILE A 8 -12.08 22.18 -43.98
C ILE A 8 -12.63 21.05 -43.09
N LEU A 9 -13.00 19.89 -43.66
CA LEU A 9 -13.32 18.71 -42.86
C LEU A 9 -12.07 17.97 -42.33
N ALA A 10 -10.94 18.03 -43.02
CA ALA A 10 -9.68 17.46 -42.50
C ALA A 10 -9.08 18.29 -41.35
N SER A 11 -9.34 19.60 -41.30
CA SER A 11 -8.90 20.49 -40.21
C SER A 11 -9.81 20.50 -38.97
N LEU A 12 -10.94 19.78 -39.01
CA LEU A 12 -11.83 19.59 -37.86
C LEU A 12 -11.70 18.19 -37.23
N ILE A 13 -10.84 17.33 -37.79
CA ILE A 13 -10.60 15.94 -37.33
C ILE A 13 -9.15 15.77 -36.82
N THR A 14 -8.33 16.84 -36.80
CA THR A 14 -7.11 16.87 -35.97
C THR A 14 -7.53 17.02 -34.51
N SER A 15 -7.93 15.88 -33.95
CA SER A 15 -7.79 15.47 -32.55
C SER A 15 -7.89 16.58 -31.51
N ALA A 16 -9.06 16.66 -30.87
CA ALA A 16 -9.05 16.82 -29.41
C ALA A 16 -8.14 15.70 -28.88
N HIS A 17 -6.87 16.04 -28.63
CA HIS A 17 -5.94 15.10 -28.02
C HIS A 17 -6.47 14.81 -26.62
N SER A 18 -6.52 13.52 -26.27
CA SER A 18 -6.84 13.06 -24.93
C SER A 18 -5.91 13.76 -23.95
N ARG A 19 -6.45 14.47 -22.95
CA ARG A 19 -5.68 15.11 -21.88
C ARG A 19 -4.91 14.10 -21.04
N LEU A 20 -5.34 12.84 -21.06
CA LEU A 20 -4.69 11.72 -20.37
C LEU A 20 -3.63 11.01 -21.22
N SER A 21 -3.35 11.48 -22.44
CA SER A 21 -2.31 10.90 -23.29
C SER A 21 -0.96 11.60 -23.11
N PHE A 22 0.09 10.81 -22.86
CA PHE A 22 1.46 11.33 -22.85
C PHE A 22 1.91 11.63 -24.27
N GLN A 23 2.27 12.88 -24.53
CA GLN A 23 2.91 13.28 -25.77
C GLN A 23 4.43 13.23 -25.57
N ASP A 24 5.06 12.17 -26.10
CA ASP A 24 6.51 12.00 -26.03
C ASP A 24 7.23 13.12 -26.78
N VAL A 25 8.34 13.58 -26.20
CA VAL A 25 9.27 14.51 -26.82
C VAL A 25 10.56 13.76 -27.10
N SER A 26 10.91 13.64 -28.39
CA SER A 26 12.14 12.97 -28.78
C SER A 26 13.36 13.86 -28.48
N SER A 27 14.27 13.36 -27.66
CA SER A 27 15.60 13.94 -27.52
C SER A 27 16.47 13.66 -28.75
N PRO A 28 17.28 14.63 -29.21
CA PRO A 28 18.19 14.42 -30.31
C PRO A 28 19.33 13.52 -29.85
N GLN A 29 19.77 12.60 -30.71
CA GLN A 29 20.98 11.83 -30.44
C GLN A 29 22.20 12.68 -30.75
N PHE A 30 22.71 13.35 -29.71
CA PHE A 30 23.91 14.15 -29.82
C PHE A 30 25.14 13.27 -30.08
N ASP A 31 26.03 13.76 -30.94
CA ASP A 31 27.34 13.17 -31.18
C ASP A 31 28.41 13.93 -30.38
N PHE A 32 28.81 13.33 -29.26
CA PHE A 32 29.86 13.86 -28.39
C PHE A 32 31.22 13.18 -28.61
N SER A 33 31.42 12.45 -29.70
CA SER A 33 32.70 11.75 -29.98
C SER A 33 33.92 12.67 -30.10
N GLY A 34 33.68 13.98 -30.31
CA GLY A 34 34.72 15.02 -30.30
C GLY A 34 35.05 15.57 -28.90
N SER A 35 34.37 15.11 -27.85
CA SER A 35 34.54 15.53 -26.47
C SER A 35 35.23 14.43 -25.65
N ASN A 36 35.96 14.82 -24.61
CA ASN A 36 36.63 13.86 -23.74
C ASN A 36 35.59 12.97 -23.04
N ASN A 37 35.84 11.65 -23.02
CA ASN A 37 34.90 10.64 -22.52
C ASN A 37 33.49 10.66 -23.15
N ASP A 38 33.35 11.18 -24.38
CA ASP A 38 32.07 11.25 -25.10
C ASP A 38 30.94 11.96 -24.33
N GLN A 39 31.29 12.99 -23.55
CA GLN A 39 30.36 13.73 -22.69
C GLN A 39 30.61 15.25 -22.71
N ILE A 40 29.56 16.03 -22.48
CA ILE A 40 29.60 17.48 -22.21
C ILE A 40 29.05 17.75 -20.81
N ALA A 41 29.20 18.96 -20.26
CA ALA A 41 28.55 19.33 -19.00
C ALA A 41 27.67 20.58 -19.12
N PHE A 42 26.58 20.59 -18.37
CA PHE A 42 25.79 21.79 -18.10
C PHE A 42 26.12 22.28 -16.70
N LEU A 43 26.53 23.55 -16.62
CA LEU A 43 27.04 24.18 -15.40
C LEU A 43 26.08 25.29 -14.97
N GLY A 44 25.76 25.39 -13.67
CA GLY A 44 24.89 26.45 -13.21
C GLY A 44 24.60 26.40 -11.72
N ASP A 45 23.35 26.73 -11.36
CA ASP A 45 22.84 26.64 -10.00
C ASP A 45 21.59 25.75 -9.97
N PHE A 46 21.81 24.46 -9.70
CA PHE A 46 20.75 23.45 -9.57
C PHE A 46 21.23 22.24 -8.76
N ASP A 47 20.30 21.60 -8.07
CA ASP A 47 20.52 20.46 -7.15
C ASP A 47 20.11 19.11 -7.78
N ALA A 48 19.30 19.13 -8.83
CA ALA A 48 18.86 17.93 -9.56
C ALA A 48 18.50 18.26 -11.01
N SER A 49 18.47 17.24 -11.86
CA SER A 49 18.19 17.40 -13.30
C SER A 49 17.47 16.19 -13.90
N SER A 50 16.64 16.46 -14.91
CA SER A 50 15.93 15.46 -15.72
C SER A 50 16.04 15.78 -17.20
N ILE A 51 16.04 14.73 -18.02
CA ILE A 51 15.94 14.86 -19.47
C ILE A 51 14.46 14.97 -19.83
N TYR A 52 14.10 16.05 -20.51
CA TYR A 52 12.72 16.30 -20.90
C TYR A 52 12.26 15.22 -21.90
N SER A 53 11.26 14.44 -21.51
CA SER A 53 10.81 13.23 -22.19
C SER A 53 9.35 13.29 -22.63
N TYR A 54 8.49 14.07 -21.96
CA TYR A 54 7.08 14.25 -22.36
C TYR A 54 6.53 15.64 -22.01
N VAL A 55 5.52 16.08 -22.77
CA VAL A 55 4.89 17.40 -22.57
C VAL A 55 4.28 17.50 -21.16
N GLY A 56 4.69 18.54 -20.42
CA GLY A 56 4.19 18.83 -19.06
C GLY A 56 5.10 18.32 -17.93
N GLU A 57 6.18 17.61 -18.24
CA GLU A 57 7.11 17.06 -17.25
C GLU A 57 7.69 18.12 -16.30
N SER A 58 7.88 19.35 -16.79
CA SER A 58 8.35 20.50 -15.99
C SER A 58 7.51 20.78 -14.76
N ASN A 59 6.22 20.42 -14.78
CA ASN A 59 5.31 20.59 -13.65
C ASN A 59 5.66 19.67 -12.46
N PHE A 60 6.48 18.65 -12.67
CA PHE A 60 6.86 17.66 -11.63
C PHE A 60 8.34 17.77 -11.27
N THR A 61 9.18 18.39 -12.10
CA THR A 61 10.58 18.62 -11.77
C THR A 61 10.73 19.98 -11.07
N ASN A 62 10.19 21.05 -11.63
CA ASN A 62 10.44 22.42 -11.17
C ASN A 62 9.30 23.02 -10.32
N GLN A 63 8.99 22.38 -9.18
CA GLN A 63 8.05 22.95 -8.20
C GLN A 63 8.79 23.62 -7.03
N ASN A 64 8.67 24.95 -6.95
CA ASN A 64 9.13 25.73 -5.79
C ASN A 64 8.20 25.58 -4.57
N THR A 65 6.94 25.21 -4.80
CA THR A 65 5.97 24.89 -3.74
C THR A 65 5.17 23.65 -4.15
N LEU A 66 5.19 22.65 -3.28
CA LEU A 66 4.35 21.47 -3.40
C LEU A 66 2.87 21.90 -3.26
N GLN A 67 2.09 21.71 -4.32
CA GLN A 67 0.65 22.02 -4.32
C GLN A 67 -0.15 20.75 -4.20
N ASN A 68 -1.27 20.80 -3.45
CA ASN A 68 -2.21 19.68 -3.40
C ASN A 68 -3.02 19.60 -4.71
N GLN A 69 -2.69 18.63 -5.56
CA GLN A 69 -3.25 18.44 -6.88
C GLN A 69 -3.71 16.98 -7.07
N LEU A 70 -4.64 16.78 -8.01
CA LEU A 70 -4.98 15.47 -8.52
C LEU A 70 -4.08 15.13 -9.70
N TYR A 71 -3.44 13.97 -9.62
CA TYR A 71 -2.52 13.45 -10.60
C TYR A 71 -3.03 12.17 -11.25
N TYR A 72 -2.66 12.01 -12.50
CA TYR A 72 -2.84 10.81 -13.28
C TYR A 72 -1.50 10.26 -13.74
N SER A 73 -1.35 8.95 -13.69
CA SER A 73 -0.19 8.25 -14.22
C SER A 73 -0.58 6.90 -14.79
N THR A 74 0.30 6.31 -15.60
CA THR A 74 0.10 4.96 -16.14
C THR A 74 1.36 4.10 -16.07
N GLY A 75 1.21 2.78 -16.13
CA GLY A 75 2.37 1.89 -16.22
C GLY A 75 3.13 1.82 -14.91
N ASP A 76 4.43 2.11 -15.00
CA ASP A 76 5.39 2.07 -13.89
C ASP A 76 5.33 3.33 -12.99
N ASN A 77 4.38 4.22 -13.26
CA ASN A 77 4.22 5.50 -12.60
C ASN A 77 5.49 6.38 -12.67
N ASP A 78 6.03 6.52 -13.88
CA ASP A 78 7.23 7.30 -14.21
C ASP A 78 6.89 8.64 -14.89
N ARG A 79 5.69 8.74 -15.48
CA ARG A 79 5.19 9.93 -16.16
C ARG A 79 3.87 10.37 -15.55
N PHE A 80 3.67 11.68 -15.41
CA PHE A 80 2.55 12.23 -14.65
C PHE A 80 1.81 13.32 -15.42
N ILE A 81 0.51 13.41 -15.18
CA ILE A 81 -0.36 14.47 -15.71
C ILE A 81 -1.09 15.11 -14.54
N THR A 82 -1.08 16.44 -14.47
CA THR A 82 -1.86 17.21 -13.49
C THR A 82 -3.26 17.42 -14.03
N LEU A 83 -4.28 16.97 -13.30
CA LEU A 83 -5.69 17.18 -13.65
C LEU A 83 -6.26 18.47 -13.06
N GLY A 84 -5.71 18.93 -11.94
CA GLY A 84 -6.07 20.20 -11.33
C GLY A 84 -5.74 20.27 -9.85
N GLN A 85 -5.64 21.49 -9.32
CA GLN A 85 -5.55 21.73 -7.89
C GLN A 85 -6.87 21.39 -7.19
N ILE A 86 -6.82 20.78 -6.02
CA ILE A 86 -8.01 20.46 -5.23
C ILE A 86 -8.40 21.65 -4.35
N ASN A 87 -9.69 22.02 -4.35
CA ASN A 87 -10.27 22.92 -3.35
C ASN A 87 -10.98 22.08 -2.28
N GLY A 88 -10.26 21.75 -1.20
CA GLY A 88 -10.72 20.81 -0.16
C GLY A 88 -9.76 19.63 0.03
N SER A 89 -10.28 18.49 0.49
CA SER A 89 -9.55 17.22 0.62
C SER A 89 -10.22 16.09 -0.18
N ILE A 90 -9.39 15.21 -0.74
CA ILE A 90 -9.83 13.90 -1.24
C ILE A 90 -9.20 12.88 -0.31
N ASP A 91 -10.04 12.15 0.41
CA ASP A 91 -9.64 11.20 1.45
C ASP A 91 -9.55 9.79 0.86
N GLN A 92 -10.40 9.46 -0.13
CA GLN A 92 -10.43 8.14 -0.76
C GLN A 92 -10.56 8.22 -2.28
N ILE A 93 -9.73 7.44 -2.98
CA ILE A 93 -9.81 7.22 -4.43
C ILE A 93 -10.02 5.72 -4.65
N LEU A 94 -11.18 5.34 -5.20
CA LEU A 94 -11.51 3.92 -5.43
C LEU A 94 -11.77 3.65 -6.91
N PRO A 95 -11.22 2.56 -7.47
CA PRO A 95 -11.59 2.12 -8.81
C PRO A 95 -13.03 1.59 -8.84
N VAL A 96 -13.79 1.90 -9.88
CA VAL A 96 -15.16 1.40 -10.10
C VAL A 96 -15.12 0.39 -11.26
N HIS A 97 -15.15 0.86 -12.50
CA HIS A 97 -14.82 0.09 -13.71
C HIS A 97 -13.42 0.38 -14.20
N ASN A 98 -12.89 -0.40 -15.15
CA ASN A 98 -11.57 -0.22 -15.80
C ASN A 98 -11.27 1.22 -16.29
N ASP A 99 -12.32 2.00 -16.54
CA ASP A 99 -12.30 3.36 -17.09
C ASP A 99 -12.79 4.42 -16.09
N SER A 100 -12.90 4.13 -14.78
CA SER A 100 -13.45 5.12 -13.85
C SER A 100 -12.97 4.99 -12.40
N PHE A 101 -12.92 6.12 -11.72
CA PHE A 101 -12.59 6.26 -10.30
C PHE A 101 -13.66 7.06 -9.58
N ILE A 102 -14.00 6.67 -8.36
CA ILE A 102 -14.76 7.51 -7.42
C ILE A 102 -13.80 8.24 -6.48
N LEU A 103 -14.09 9.52 -6.25
CA LEU A 103 -13.35 10.44 -5.39
C LEU A 103 -14.28 10.83 -4.24
N LEU A 104 -13.83 10.54 -3.01
CA LEU A 104 -14.52 10.87 -1.77
C LEU A 104 -13.67 11.82 -0.92
N GLY A 105 -14.33 12.66 -0.13
CA GLY A 105 -13.73 13.62 0.79
C GLY A 105 -14.58 14.87 0.94
N ASP A 106 -13.97 15.99 1.33
CA ASP A 106 -14.62 17.29 1.44
C ASP A 106 -14.00 18.27 0.43
N PHE A 107 -14.51 18.26 -0.81
CA PHE A 107 -14.07 19.15 -1.87
C PHE A 107 -15.23 19.66 -2.72
N ASP A 108 -15.09 20.86 -3.28
CA ASP A 108 -16.09 21.53 -4.14
C ASP A 108 -15.53 21.95 -5.52
N GLY A 109 -14.26 21.66 -5.80
CA GLY A 109 -13.64 21.95 -7.08
C GLY A 109 -12.32 21.22 -7.35
N ILE A 110 -12.09 20.91 -8.62
CA ILE A 110 -10.86 20.30 -9.14
C ILE A 110 -10.38 21.12 -10.34
N GLY A 111 -9.27 21.84 -10.17
CA GLY A 111 -8.75 22.79 -11.14
C GLY A 111 -9.77 23.89 -11.44
N ASN A 112 -10.20 23.99 -12.70
CA ASN A 112 -11.23 24.94 -13.14
C ASN A 112 -12.65 24.32 -13.17
N GLN A 113 -12.81 23.09 -12.68
CA GLN A 113 -14.08 22.36 -12.74
C GLN A 113 -14.78 22.45 -11.38
N ASN A 114 -16.02 22.94 -11.39
CA ASN A 114 -16.89 22.94 -10.20
C ASN A 114 -17.53 21.56 -10.07
N VAL A 115 -16.89 20.70 -9.29
CA VAL A 115 -17.38 19.35 -8.97
C VAL A 115 -17.17 19.10 -7.49
N SER A 116 -18.23 18.70 -6.80
CA SER A 116 -18.20 18.37 -5.39
C SER A 116 -18.18 16.86 -5.16
N SER A 117 -17.59 16.49 -4.02
CA SER A 117 -17.70 15.14 -3.47
C SER A 117 -19.17 14.75 -3.22
N PRO A 118 -19.55 13.48 -3.38
CA PRO A 118 -18.78 12.41 -4.03
C PRO A 118 -18.80 12.56 -5.56
N ALA A 119 -17.68 12.28 -6.23
CA ALA A 119 -17.55 12.46 -7.69
C ALA A 119 -16.96 11.24 -8.38
N ILE A 120 -17.37 10.99 -9.64
CA ILE A 120 -16.79 9.97 -10.51
C ILE A 120 -15.97 10.67 -11.59
N PHE A 121 -14.73 10.24 -11.78
CA PHE A 121 -13.93 10.58 -12.96
C PHE A 121 -13.91 9.41 -13.94
N ASN A 122 -14.25 9.65 -15.20
CA ASN A 122 -14.21 8.65 -16.26
C ASN A 122 -13.03 8.91 -17.20
N LEU A 123 -12.18 7.91 -17.42
CA LEU A 123 -10.94 7.96 -18.21
C LEU A 123 -11.22 8.13 -19.70
N ASP A 124 -12.28 7.51 -20.23
CA ASP A 124 -12.59 7.56 -21.66
C ASP A 124 -13.15 8.93 -22.09
N SER A 125 -13.98 9.52 -21.24
CA SER A 125 -14.61 10.83 -21.49
C SER A 125 -13.85 12.00 -20.88
N GLU A 126 -12.88 11.74 -19.99
CA GLU A 126 -12.05 12.71 -19.27
C GLU A 126 -12.86 13.75 -18.46
N ASN A 127 -14.05 13.37 -18.00
CA ASN A 127 -14.97 14.26 -17.29
C ASN A 127 -15.22 13.78 -15.86
N PHE A 128 -15.34 14.77 -14.98
CA PHE A 128 -15.87 14.57 -13.63
C PHE A 128 -17.39 14.67 -13.64
N THR A 129 -18.05 13.75 -12.93
CA THR A 129 -19.51 13.74 -12.72
C THR A 129 -19.76 13.70 -11.22
N SER A 130 -20.44 14.72 -10.67
CA SER A 130 -20.89 14.66 -9.28
C SER A 130 -22.02 13.63 -9.13
N ILE A 131 -21.92 12.77 -8.12
CA ILE A 131 -22.97 11.81 -7.76
C ILE A 131 -24.15 12.50 -7.07
N ASP A 132 -23.89 13.63 -6.39
CA ASP A 132 -24.90 14.46 -5.73
C ASP A 132 -24.90 15.90 -6.28
N PRO A 133 -25.39 16.10 -7.52
CA PRO A 133 -25.32 17.41 -8.19
C PRO A 133 -26.20 18.49 -7.56
N ASN A 134 -27.16 18.12 -6.71
CA ASN A 134 -28.04 19.07 -6.02
C ASN A 134 -27.62 19.33 -4.56
N SER A 135 -26.56 18.68 -4.07
CA SER A 135 -26.15 18.71 -2.67
C SER A 135 -27.28 18.28 -1.73
N ASP A 136 -27.99 17.21 -2.10
CA ASP A 136 -29.08 16.62 -1.32
C ASP A 136 -28.56 15.81 -0.11
N ILE A 137 -27.28 15.40 -0.12
CA ILE A 137 -26.59 14.78 1.01
C ILE A 137 -26.13 15.87 1.99
N ASN A 138 -26.51 15.74 3.26
CA ASN A 138 -26.07 16.63 4.35
C ASN A 138 -25.22 15.84 5.36
N GLY A 139 -23.90 16.01 5.30
CA GLY A 139 -22.94 15.33 6.18
C GLY A 139 -21.71 14.85 5.42
N THR A 140 -20.96 13.92 6.00
CA THR A 140 -19.71 13.39 5.42
C THR A 140 -19.88 11.95 4.95
N ILE A 141 -19.25 11.63 3.82
CA ILE A 141 -19.17 10.26 3.30
C ILE A 141 -17.79 9.73 3.64
N ASN A 142 -17.74 8.69 4.46
CA ASN A 142 -16.50 8.12 4.98
C ASN A 142 -16.01 6.94 4.14
N THR A 143 -16.93 6.25 3.43
CA THR A 143 -16.60 5.03 2.67
C THR A 143 -17.52 4.86 1.48
N ALA A 144 -17.04 4.18 0.44
CA ALA A 144 -17.87 3.65 -0.63
C ALA A 144 -17.46 2.24 -1.01
N PHE A 145 -18.44 1.46 -1.46
CA PHE A 145 -18.24 0.13 -2.00
C PHE A 145 -18.91 0.01 -3.36
N PHE A 146 -18.16 -0.42 -4.37
CA PHE A 146 -18.70 -0.69 -5.70
C PHE A 146 -19.10 -2.15 -5.84
N ASP A 147 -20.40 -2.38 -6.02
CA ASP A 147 -20.96 -3.68 -6.38
C ASP A 147 -21.01 -3.83 -7.90
N SER A 148 -20.08 -4.62 -8.44
CA SER A 148 -19.96 -4.89 -9.87
C SER A 148 -21.06 -5.77 -10.44
N ASP A 149 -21.75 -6.57 -9.63
CA ASP A 149 -22.79 -7.49 -10.13
C ASP A 149 -24.07 -6.72 -10.51
N ASP A 150 -24.42 -5.70 -9.71
CA ASP A 150 -25.63 -4.89 -9.88
C ASP A 150 -25.35 -3.48 -10.43
N ASN A 151 -24.09 -3.11 -10.65
CA ASN A 151 -23.63 -1.77 -11.03
C ASN A 151 -24.12 -0.67 -10.06
N LEU A 152 -23.96 -0.93 -8.77
CA LEU A 152 -24.34 -0.02 -7.69
C LEU A 152 -23.11 0.43 -6.90
N ILE A 153 -23.06 1.70 -6.51
CA ILE A 153 -22.07 2.21 -5.56
C ILE A 153 -22.80 2.48 -4.25
N TYR A 154 -22.52 1.71 -3.22
CA TYR A 154 -23.00 1.96 -1.87
C TYR A 154 -22.12 3.02 -1.21
N LEU A 155 -22.75 4.02 -0.60
CA LEU A 155 -22.10 5.12 0.11
C LEU A 155 -22.41 4.96 1.60
N GLY A 156 -21.39 5.12 2.45
CA GLY A 156 -21.49 5.07 3.90
C GLY A 156 -20.78 6.26 4.55
N GLY A 157 -21.34 6.79 5.63
CA GLY A 157 -20.72 7.88 6.39
C GLY A 157 -21.62 8.39 7.52
N ASP A 158 -21.39 9.62 7.96
CA ASP A 158 -22.26 10.37 8.88
C ASP A 158 -23.00 11.44 8.08
N PHE A 159 -24.10 11.05 7.44
CA PHE A 159 -24.89 11.95 6.62
C PHE A 159 -26.39 11.63 6.64
N GLU A 160 -27.20 12.63 6.29
CA GLU A 160 -28.63 12.50 6.01
C GLU A 160 -28.89 12.70 4.51
N PHE A 161 -29.69 11.80 3.92
CA PHE A 161 -30.19 11.90 2.54
C PHE A 161 -31.64 11.44 2.50
N ASN A 162 -32.57 12.28 2.02
CA ASN A 162 -34.00 11.93 1.87
C ASN A 162 -34.64 11.35 3.16
N ASN A 163 -34.31 11.91 4.33
CA ASN A 163 -34.70 11.44 5.67
C ASN A 163 -34.20 10.01 6.02
N THR A 164 -33.11 9.58 5.39
CA THR A 164 -32.39 8.33 5.70
C THR A 164 -30.99 8.68 6.15
N HIS A 165 -30.43 7.95 7.13
CA HIS A 165 -29.15 8.30 7.73
C HIS A 165 -28.08 7.25 7.43
N GLY A 166 -26.84 7.71 7.23
CA GLY A 166 -25.63 6.90 7.19
C GLY A 166 -25.40 6.05 5.94
N ALA A 167 -26.43 5.75 5.14
CA ALA A 167 -26.26 4.96 3.92
C ALA A 167 -27.20 5.34 2.76
N ALA A 168 -26.62 5.36 1.56
CA ALA A 168 -27.30 5.55 0.28
C ALA A 168 -26.63 4.69 -0.79
N PHE A 169 -27.21 4.60 -1.98
CA PHE A 169 -26.54 3.98 -3.12
C PHE A 169 -26.77 4.75 -4.41
N TYR A 170 -25.75 4.81 -5.26
CA TYR A 170 -25.82 5.37 -6.60
C TYR A 170 -25.92 4.25 -7.63
N ASN A 171 -26.94 4.30 -8.49
CA ASN A 171 -27.11 3.34 -9.56
C ASN A 171 -26.46 3.87 -10.84
N LEU A 172 -25.34 3.26 -11.25
CA LEU A 172 -24.55 3.70 -12.41
C LEU A 172 -25.32 3.60 -13.74
N THR A 173 -26.28 2.66 -13.83
CA THR A 173 -27.09 2.48 -15.05
C THR A 173 -28.13 3.58 -15.23
N SER A 174 -28.84 3.95 -14.15
CA SER A 174 -29.87 4.99 -14.17
C SER A 174 -29.33 6.39 -13.87
N GLN A 175 -28.07 6.49 -13.41
CA GLN A 175 -27.40 7.72 -12.98
C GLN A 175 -28.11 8.48 -11.85
N ASN A 176 -28.75 7.75 -10.93
CA ASN A 176 -29.50 8.34 -9.82
C ASN A 176 -28.99 7.87 -8.47
N LEU A 177 -28.89 8.82 -7.54
CA LEU A 177 -28.70 8.57 -6.12
C LEU A 177 -30.04 8.16 -5.48
N ASN A 178 -30.04 7.07 -4.71
CA ASN A 178 -31.23 6.50 -4.09
C ASN A 178 -30.96 6.13 -2.63
N SER A 179 -31.99 6.21 -1.78
CA SER A 179 -31.93 5.70 -0.41
C SER A 179 -31.92 4.18 -0.42
N THR A 180 -31.23 3.54 0.53
CA THR A 180 -31.30 2.08 0.69
C THR A 180 -32.73 1.64 1.01
N VAL A 181 -33.08 0.40 0.64
CA VAL A 181 -34.43 -0.15 0.84
C VAL A 181 -34.85 -0.20 2.31
N PHE A 182 -33.90 -0.38 3.22
CA PHE A 182 -34.09 -0.37 4.67
C PHE A 182 -34.03 1.04 5.30
N ARG A 183 -33.91 2.09 4.47
CA ARG A 183 -33.87 3.52 4.83
C ARG A 183 -32.69 3.94 5.70
N GLY A 184 -31.53 3.35 5.43
CA GLY A 184 -30.30 3.63 6.16
C GLY A 184 -30.37 3.15 7.62
N PHE A 185 -29.66 3.84 8.49
CA PHE A 185 -29.54 3.54 9.90
C PHE A 185 -30.34 4.57 10.72
N GLY A 186 -30.61 4.26 11.99
CA GLY A 186 -31.33 5.19 12.89
C GLY A 186 -30.65 6.56 13.00
N ASN A 187 -31.27 7.51 13.69
CA ASN A 187 -30.68 8.84 13.90
C ASN A 187 -29.27 8.71 14.52
N ASN A 188 -28.30 9.45 13.99
CA ASN A 188 -26.88 9.40 14.37
C ASN A 188 -26.16 8.07 14.02
N GLY A 189 -26.71 7.29 13.08
CA GLY A 189 -26.01 6.11 12.58
C GLY A 189 -24.90 6.47 11.60
N THR A 190 -23.67 6.09 11.92
CA THR A 190 -22.48 6.33 11.08
C THR A 190 -21.98 5.02 10.47
N ILE A 191 -21.56 5.05 9.21
CA ILE A 191 -20.99 3.88 8.52
C ILE A 191 -19.53 4.15 8.16
N ASN A 192 -18.64 3.27 8.65
CA ASN A 192 -17.20 3.38 8.44
C ASN A 192 -16.68 2.41 7.38
N SER A 193 -17.37 1.29 7.17
CA SER A 193 -16.94 0.27 6.22
C SER A 193 -18.12 -0.49 5.60
N ILE A 194 -17.95 -0.87 4.34
CA ILE A 194 -18.91 -1.68 3.58
C ILE A 194 -18.13 -2.74 2.83
N ILE A 195 -18.47 -4.02 3.03
CA ILE A 195 -17.84 -5.14 2.33
C ILE A 195 -18.91 -6.06 1.74
N LYS A 196 -18.56 -6.80 0.69
CA LYS A 196 -19.43 -7.81 0.08
C LYS A 196 -18.86 -9.21 0.27
N VAL A 197 -19.72 -10.15 0.67
CA VAL A 197 -19.41 -11.57 0.84
C VAL A 197 -20.49 -12.40 0.16
N GLY A 198 -20.12 -13.11 -0.90
CA GLY A 198 -21.09 -13.74 -1.80
C GLY A 198 -22.02 -12.67 -2.40
N SER A 199 -23.33 -12.86 -2.28
CA SER A 199 -24.34 -11.87 -2.69
C SER A 199 -24.74 -10.89 -1.58
N ASN A 200 -24.20 -11.03 -0.36
CA ASN A 200 -24.60 -10.26 0.80
C ASN A 200 -23.63 -9.11 1.04
N ILE A 201 -24.15 -7.98 1.52
CA ILE A 201 -23.41 -6.76 1.83
C ILE A 201 -23.42 -6.58 3.34
N ILE A 202 -22.26 -6.35 3.93
CA ILE A 202 -22.09 -6.18 5.37
C ILE A 202 -21.68 -4.73 5.64
N PHE A 203 -22.43 -4.07 6.51
CA PHE A 203 -22.17 -2.71 6.98
C PHE A 203 -21.54 -2.75 8.36
N GLY A 204 -20.44 -2.03 8.53
CA GLY A 204 -19.76 -1.80 9.81
C GLY A 204 -19.74 -0.31 10.15
N GLY A 205 -20.10 0.04 11.38
CA GLY A 205 -20.00 1.41 11.89
C GLY A 205 -20.66 1.55 13.25
N GLN A 206 -21.14 2.75 13.57
CA GLN A 206 -21.77 3.09 14.83
C GLN A 206 -23.29 3.21 14.66
N PHE A 207 -24.03 2.13 14.91
CA PHE A 207 -25.50 2.14 14.86
C PHE A 207 -26.11 1.00 15.69
N THR A 208 -27.35 1.18 16.14
CA THR A 208 -28.08 0.15 16.91
C THR A 208 -29.40 -0.26 16.27
N ASN A 209 -29.81 0.42 15.19
CA ASN A 209 -31.11 0.23 14.56
C ASN A 209 -31.09 0.62 13.07
N LEU A 210 -32.07 0.12 12.32
CA LEU A 210 -32.31 0.50 10.92
C LEU A 210 -33.28 1.68 10.82
N GLY A 211 -33.29 2.38 9.69
CA GLY A 211 -34.26 3.44 9.39
C GLY A 211 -35.71 2.94 9.36
N ILE A 212 -35.91 1.63 9.17
CA ILE A 212 -37.16 0.93 9.42
C ILE A 212 -36.94 -0.06 10.58
N PRO A 213 -37.13 0.34 11.85
CA PRO A 213 -36.89 -0.51 13.03
C PRO A 213 -37.69 -1.82 13.02
N GLN A 214 -38.86 -1.84 12.37
CA GLN A 214 -39.72 -3.01 12.27
C GLN A 214 -39.07 -4.16 11.50
N LEU A 215 -38.04 -3.89 10.68
CA LEU A 215 -37.27 -4.92 10.00
C LEU A 215 -36.48 -5.79 10.98
N LEU A 216 -36.13 -5.26 12.16
CA LEU A 216 -35.40 -6.00 13.20
C LEU A 216 -36.34 -6.69 14.19
N THR A 217 -37.65 -6.46 14.13
CA THR A 217 -38.61 -7.03 15.10
C THR A 217 -39.30 -8.26 14.54
N HIS A 218 -39.10 -9.41 15.20
CA HIS A 218 -39.76 -10.66 14.83
C HIS A 218 -40.92 -10.94 15.79
N SER A 219 -42.11 -11.20 15.22
CA SER A 219 -43.31 -11.56 15.95
C SER A 219 -43.68 -13.01 15.64
N TYR A 220 -43.25 -13.96 16.49
CA TYR A 220 -43.63 -15.36 16.36
C TYR A 220 -44.77 -15.69 17.32
N ASN A 221 -45.77 -16.40 16.80
CA ASN A 221 -46.87 -16.94 17.58
C ASN A 221 -46.54 -18.41 17.89
N THR A 222 -45.78 -18.68 18.94
CA THR A 222 -45.38 -20.05 19.34
C THR A 222 -45.42 -20.23 20.84
N SER A 223 -46.05 -21.33 21.26
CA SER A 223 -46.17 -21.85 22.62
C SER A 223 -44.80 -21.96 23.31
N ASN A 224 -44.69 -21.48 24.55
CA ASN A 224 -43.51 -21.64 25.40
C ASN A 224 -43.12 -23.13 25.53
N THR A 225 -42.09 -23.59 24.84
CA THR A 225 -41.42 -24.86 25.14
C THR A 225 -40.21 -24.58 26.00
N SER A 226 -40.27 -24.93 27.29
CA SER A 226 -39.11 -24.91 28.18
C SER A 226 -38.13 -26.03 27.78
N VAL A 227 -36.86 -25.67 27.61
CA VAL A 227 -35.78 -26.60 27.32
C VAL A 227 -35.29 -27.16 28.66
N THR A 228 -35.44 -28.47 28.88
CA THR A 228 -34.88 -29.14 30.07
C THR A 228 -33.58 -29.83 29.71
N THR A 229 -32.49 -29.42 30.35
CA THR A 229 -31.12 -29.89 30.13
C THR A 229 -30.65 -30.83 31.23
N ASP A 230 -31.57 -31.42 31.99
CA ASP A 230 -31.26 -32.38 33.04
C ASP A 230 -31.63 -33.81 32.63
N GLN A 231 -30.84 -34.78 33.08
CA GLN A 231 -31.16 -36.20 32.91
C GLN A 231 -31.88 -36.75 34.14
N LEU A 232 -32.96 -37.52 33.91
CA LEU A 232 -33.63 -38.27 34.97
C LEU A 232 -32.74 -39.42 35.46
N VAL A 233 -32.51 -39.47 36.78
CA VAL A 233 -31.83 -40.58 37.46
C VAL A 233 -32.79 -41.77 37.55
N SER A 234 -32.30 -42.95 37.16
CA SER A 234 -33.08 -44.18 37.25
C SER A 234 -33.22 -44.67 38.70
N LEU A 235 -34.46 -44.86 39.13
CA LEU A 235 -34.84 -45.44 40.42
C LEU A 235 -35.26 -46.91 40.31
N ARG A 236 -35.18 -47.51 39.11
CA ARG A 236 -35.67 -48.86 38.84
C ARG A 236 -35.03 -49.94 39.73
N TYR A 237 -33.74 -49.78 40.01
CA TYR A 237 -32.96 -50.70 40.85
C TYR A 237 -32.60 -50.10 42.21
N ALA A 238 -33.23 -48.98 42.59
CA ALA A 238 -33.09 -48.43 43.94
C ALA A 238 -33.82 -49.31 44.96
N SER A 239 -33.30 -49.36 46.18
CA SER A 239 -33.97 -50.05 47.28
C SER A 239 -34.72 -49.05 48.15
N PHE A 240 -35.99 -49.35 48.42
CA PHE A 240 -36.89 -48.50 49.17
C PHE A 240 -37.19 -49.10 50.55
N SER A 241 -37.37 -48.24 51.55
CA SER A 241 -37.91 -48.64 52.86
C SER A 241 -38.72 -47.48 53.42
N SER A 242 -39.82 -47.79 54.10
CA SER A 242 -40.66 -46.78 54.75
C SER A 242 -40.67 -46.95 56.27
N SER A 243 -41.00 -45.88 56.99
CA SER A 243 -41.27 -45.93 58.43
C SER A 243 -42.51 -46.75 58.80
N ASP A 244 -43.39 -47.03 57.82
CA ASP A 244 -44.54 -47.92 57.96
C ASP A 244 -44.36 -49.16 57.06
N ASP A 245 -44.17 -50.32 57.68
CA ASP A 245 -43.98 -51.62 57.02
C ASP A 245 -45.19 -52.05 56.17
N SER A 246 -46.37 -51.42 56.35
CA SER A 246 -47.57 -51.71 55.57
C SER A 246 -47.73 -50.84 54.31
N SER A 247 -46.86 -49.85 54.12
CA SER A 247 -46.84 -48.98 52.93
C SER A 247 -46.03 -49.61 51.78
N ASN A 248 -46.29 -49.17 50.55
CA ASN A 248 -45.60 -49.62 49.33
C ASN A 248 -44.75 -48.47 48.76
N PRO A 249 -43.55 -48.19 49.31
CA PRO A 249 -42.73 -47.06 48.89
C PRO A 249 -42.21 -47.19 47.44
N GLU A 250 -42.19 -48.39 46.87
CA GLU A 250 -41.86 -48.64 45.46
C GLU A 250 -42.84 -47.99 44.48
N ALA A 251 -44.05 -47.60 44.93
CA ALA A 251 -44.98 -46.82 44.12
C ALA A 251 -44.41 -45.47 43.66
N LEU A 252 -43.41 -44.92 44.39
CA LEU A 252 -42.80 -43.62 44.09
C LEU A 252 -41.92 -43.61 42.83
N VAL A 253 -41.57 -44.77 42.28
CA VAL A 253 -40.64 -44.91 41.14
C VAL A 253 -41.21 -44.30 39.85
N CYS A 254 -42.54 -44.37 39.65
CA CYS A 254 -43.20 -43.87 38.45
C CYS A 254 -44.45 -43.04 38.78
N PRO A 255 -44.40 -41.71 38.63
CA PRO A 255 -45.50 -40.81 38.95
C PRO A 255 -46.79 -41.02 38.14
N GLU A 256 -46.74 -41.67 36.97
CA GLU A 256 -47.94 -41.94 36.16
C GLU A 256 -48.59 -43.31 36.44
N SER A 257 -48.08 -44.05 37.43
CA SER A 257 -48.74 -45.26 37.88
C SER A 257 -49.92 -44.86 38.77
N SER A 258 -51.08 -45.51 38.63
CA SER A 258 -52.26 -45.22 39.48
C SER A 258 -52.08 -45.67 40.95
N GLN A 259 -50.84 -45.69 41.44
CA GLN A 259 -50.41 -46.17 42.74
C GLN A 259 -49.64 -45.05 43.44
N GLU A 260 -50.02 -44.75 44.67
CA GLU A 260 -49.36 -43.74 45.51
C GLU A 260 -48.67 -44.44 46.69
N TRP A 261 -47.57 -43.88 47.18
CA TRP A 261 -47.07 -44.27 48.50
C TRP A 261 -47.92 -43.58 49.55
N SER A 262 -48.66 -44.35 50.35
CA SER A 262 -49.56 -43.82 51.37
C SER A 262 -49.31 -44.40 52.76
N VAL A 263 -49.45 -43.58 53.80
CA VAL A 263 -49.40 -43.93 55.22
C VAL A 263 -50.66 -43.38 55.90
N SER A 264 -51.50 -44.25 56.44
CA SER A 264 -52.79 -43.86 57.03
C SER A 264 -52.67 -43.46 58.50
N GLY A 265 -53.37 -42.40 58.91
CA GLY A 265 -53.49 -41.98 60.31
C GLY A 265 -52.19 -41.45 60.94
N ALA A 266 -51.29 -40.90 60.13
CA ALA A 266 -50.02 -40.32 60.56
C ALA A 266 -49.85 -38.92 59.99
N SER A 267 -49.30 -37.99 60.79
CA SER A 267 -48.92 -36.63 60.36
C SER A 267 -47.43 -36.50 60.05
N SER A 268 -46.64 -37.57 60.23
CA SER A 268 -45.25 -37.66 59.81
C SER A 268 -44.90 -39.09 59.39
N ALA A 269 -44.07 -39.22 58.36
CA ALA A 269 -43.60 -40.49 57.83
C ALA A 269 -42.24 -40.30 57.14
N THR A 270 -41.50 -41.38 56.92
CA THR A 270 -40.19 -41.35 56.27
C THR A 270 -40.09 -42.43 55.20
N VAL A 271 -39.49 -42.08 54.06
CA VAL A 271 -39.04 -43.02 53.03
C VAL A 271 -37.54 -42.89 52.86
N ASN A 272 -36.82 -43.99 52.93
CA ASN A 272 -35.41 -44.07 52.56
C ASN A 272 -35.29 -44.73 51.19
N ILE A 273 -34.50 -44.10 50.32
CA ILE A 273 -34.24 -44.49 48.94
C ILE A 273 -32.73 -44.68 48.83
N ASN A 274 -32.23 -45.91 48.78
CA ASN A 274 -30.81 -46.15 48.51
C ASN A 274 -30.62 -46.35 47.01
N LEU A 275 -29.77 -45.52 46.42
CA LEU A 275 -29.51 -45.53 44.99
C LEU A 275 -28.53 -46.66 44.64
N PRO A 276 -28.66 -47.26 43.45
CA PRO A 276 -27.75 -48.33 43.01
C PRO A 276 -26.34 -47.82 42.70
N TYR A 277 -26.16 -46.52 42.53
CA TYR A 277 -24.89 -45.83 42.31
C TYR A 277 -24.95 -44.40 42.88
N GLN A 278 -23.78 -43.76 43.01
CA GLN A 278 -23.71 -42.36 43.44
C GLN A 278 -24.12 -41.44 42.29
N VAL A 279 -24.95 -40.44 42.60
CA VAL A 279 -25.37 -39.39 41.66
C VAL A 279 -25.11 -38.02 42.25
N ILE A 280 -24.94 -37.01 41.40
CA ILE A 280 -24.86 -35.61 41.80
C ILE A 280 -26.20 -34.96 41.41
N PRO A 281 -27.19 -34.87 42.32
CA PRO A 281 -28.51 -34.41 41.96
C PRO A 281 -28.53 -32.89 41.75
N SER A 282 -29.11 -32.45 40.63
CA SER A 282 -29.34 -31.03 40.33
C SER A 282 -30.69 -30.55 40.87
N LYS A 283 -31.74 -31.39 40.75
CA LYS A 283 -33.07 -31.12 41.31
C LYS A 283 -33.83 -32.40 41.66
N ILE A 284 -34.84 -32.25 42.52
CA ILE A 284 -35.87 -33.25 42.81
C ILE A 284 -37.24 -32.69 42.43
N ARG A 285 -38.03 -33.48 41.71
CA ARG A 285 -39.43 -33.20 41.38
C ARG A 285 -40.33 -34.10 42.20
N ILE A 286 -41.31 -33.50 42.86
CA ILE A 286 -42.20 -34.15 43.81
C ILE A 286 -43.63 -34.02 43.30
N TYR A 287 -44.33 -35.14 43.22
CA TYR A 287 -45.74 -35.24 42.85
C TYR A 287 -46.55 -35.50 44.12
N ASN A 288 -47.38 -34.53 44.49
CA ASN A 288 -48.24 -34.64 45.66
C ASN A 288 -49.46 -35.51 45.32
N SER A 289 -50.11 -36.10 46.34
CA SER A 289 -51.32 -36.91 46.12
C SER A 289 -52.45 -36.10 45.49
N GLN A 290 -53.28 -36.76 44.68
CA GLN A 290 -54.51 -36.15 44.15
C GLN A 290 -55.64 -36.10 45.19
N ASP A 291 -55.48 -36.78 46.35
CA ASP A 291 -56.45 -36.77 47.46
C ASP A 291 -56.16 -35.65 48.47
N ASP A 292 -57.08 -34.70 48.59
CA ASP A 292 -56.97 -33.52 49.45
C ASP A 292 -56.72 -33.83 50.94
N ASP A 293 -57.19 -34.97 51.47
CA ASP A 293 -56.97 -35.36 52.88
C ASP A 293 -55.62 -36.09 53.12
N SER A 294 -54.89 -36.38 52.04
CA SER A 294 -53.66 -37.18 52.09
C SER A 294 -52.42 -36.40 51.61
N GLN A 295 -52.57 -35.18 51.09
CA GLN A 295 -51.46 -34.39 50.57
C GLN A 295 -50.44 -33.97 51.64
N VAL A 296 -49.16 -34.06 51.29
CA VAL A 296 -48.03 -33.57 52.10
C VAL A 296 -47.96 -32.05 52.00
N SER A 297 -47.78 -31.36 53.13
CA SER A 297 -47.67 -29.90 53.20
C SER A 297 -46.25 -29.43 53.53
N LEU A 298 -45.48 -30.24 54.27
CA LEU A 298 -44.13 -29.90 54.71
C LEU A 298 -43.22 -31.12 54.72
N PHE A 299 -42.02 -30.98 54.16
CA PHE A 299 -41.02 -32.05 54.13
C PHE A 299 -39.61 -31.53 54.41
N ARG A 300 -38.69 -32.47 54.60
CA ARG A 300 -37.24 -32.22 54.51
C ARG A 300 -36.54 -33.41 53.87
N LEU A 301 -35.37 -33.14 53.30
CA LEU A 301 -34.56 -34.12 52.59
C LEU A 301 -33.20 -34.29 53.26
N LEU A 302 -32.77 -35.54 53.46
CA LEU A 302 -31.41 -35.87 53.88
C LEU A 302 -30.72 -36.74 52.83
N THR A 303 -29.40 -36.61 52.70
CA THR A 303 -28.59 -37.42 51.77
C THR A 303 -27.61 -38.32 52.52
N SER A 304 -27.23 -39.45 51.92
CA SER A 304 -26.17 -40.35 52.38
C SER A 304 -25.02 -40.34 51.36
N PRO A 305 -23.73 -40.33 51.80
CA PRO A 305 -23.23 -40.57 53.15
C PRO A 305 -23.14 -39.34 54.06
N ALA A 306 -23.42 -38.13 53.54
CA ALA A 306 -23.26 -36.88 54.29
C ALA A 306 -24.15 -36.80 55.55
N ASN A 307 -25.31 -37.48 55.54
CA ASN A 307 -26.34 -37.48 56.59
C ASN A 307 -26.80 -36.07 57.03
N GLY A 308 -26.64 -35.08 56.14
CA GLY A 308 -27.03 -33.68 56.37
C GLY A 308 -28.44 -33.37 55.85
N ILE A 309 -29.05 -32.31 56.36
CA ILE A 309 -30.28 -31.74 55.80
C ILE A 309 -29.88 -30.92 54.56
N MET A 310 -30.60 -31.13 53.45
CA MET A 310 -30.32 -30.43 52.19
C MET A 310 -31.02 -29.07 52.13
N ASN A 311 -30.30 -28.05 51.70
CA ASN A 311 -30.89 -26.77 51.34
C ASN A 311 -31.38 -26.85 49.89
N LEU A 312 -32.62 -26.45 49.69
CA LEU A 312 -33.32 -26.54 48.42
C LEU A 312 -33.85 -25.16 47.99
N THR A 313 -33.96 -24.95 46.70
CA THR A 313 -34.55 -23.74 46.09
C THR A 313 -35.72 -24.13 45.19
N TYR A 314 -36.83 -23.40 45.24
CA TYR A 314 -38.02 -23.63 44.43
C TYR A 314 -38.58 -22.31 43.92
N VAL A 315 -39.44 -22.36 42.91
CA VAL A 315 -40.15 -21.18 42.39
C VAL A 315 -41.43 -20.99 43.20
N ASP A 316 -41.63 -19.82 43.81
CA ASP A 316 -42.88 -19.48 44.48
C ASP A 316 -43.96 -19.19 43.41
N PRO A 317 -45.04 -19.99 43.31
CA PRO A 317 -46.07 -19.76 42.29
C PRO A 317 -46.85 -18.45 42.43
N ALA A 318 -46.82 -17.80 43.61
CA ALA A 318 -47.49 -16.52 43.83
C ALA A 318 -46.74 -15.34 43.21
N THR A 319 -45.40 -15.38 43.24
CA THR A 319 -44.54 -14.26 42.83
C THR A 319 -43.79 -14.55 41.53
N GLY A 320 -43.55 -15.82 41.20
CA GLY A 320 -42.65 -16.23 40.12
C GLY A 320 -41.17 -16.14 40.49
N ASP A 321 -40.84 -15.71 41.71
CA ASP A 321 -39.46 -15.55 42.18
C ASP A 321 -38.91 -16.83 42.83
N LEU A 322 -37.58 -16.94 42.85
CA LEU A 322 -36.88 -18.03 43.56
C LEU A 322 -36.98 -17.85 45.08
N SER A 323 -37.43 -18.90 45.76
CA SER A 323 -37.48 -19.02 47.21
C SER A 323 -36.65 -20.22 47.68
N TYR A 324 -36.13 -20.18 48.91
CA TYR A 324 -35.29 -21.25 49.45
C TYR A 324 -35.88 -21.84 50.74
N CYS A 325 -35.56 -23.11 50.99
CA CYS A 325 -35.94 -23.85 52.19
C CYS A 325 -34.82 -24.82 52.61
N ASP A 326 -34.76 -25.17 53.88
CA ASP A 326 -33.76 -26.08 54.44
C ASP A 326 -34.43 -27.28 55.14
N ALA A 327 -34.64 -27.20 56.46
CA ALA A 327 -35.27 -28.23 57.26
C ALA A 327 -36.81 -28.21 57.19
N TRP A 328 -37.39 -27.23 56.51
CA TRP A 328 -38.84 -27.03 56.37
C TRP A 328 -39.19 -26.57 54.96
N CYS A 329 -39.25 -27.52 54.02
CA CYS A 329 -39.62 -27.25 52.64
C CYS A 329 -41.13 -27.39 52.42
N PRO A 330 -41.82 -26.33 51.98
CA PRO A 330 -43.26 -26.40 51.73
C PRO A 330 -43.54 -27.20 50.46
N LEU A 331 -44.59 -28.03 50.48
CA LEU A 331 -45.15 -28.66 49.29
C LEU A 331 -46.60 -28.17 49.14
N LEU A 332 -46.84 -27.36 48.12
CA LEU A 332 -48.16 -26.76 47.89
C LEU A 332 -49.21 -27.81 47.50
N ASN A 333 -50.47 -27.56 47.87
CA ASN A 333 -51.57 -28.43 47.50
C ASN A 333 -51.89 -28.35 45.99
N SER A 334 -52.46 -29.43 45.46
CA SER A 334 -52.77 -29.59 44.03
C SER A 334 -53.72 -28.49 43.51
N SER A 335 -54.75 -28.12 44.29
CA SER A 335 -55.72 -27.08 43.90
C SER A 335 -55.08 -25.69 43.68
N TYR A 336 -54.06 -25.36 44.48
CA TYR A 336 -53.31 -24.12 44.37
C TYR A 336 -52.40 -24.13 43.15
N LEU A 337 -51.69 -25.24 42.91
CA LEU A 337 -50.86 -25.43 41.72
C LEU A 337 -51.65 -25.39 40.41
N GLU A 338 -52.84 -26.00 40.37
CA GLU A 338 -53.76 -25.90 39.23
C GLU A 338 -54.19 -24.45 38.96
N SER A 339 -54.40 -23.67 40.02
CA SER A 339 -54.82 -22.27 39.89
C SER A 339 -53.67 -21.41 39.38
N ALA A 340 -52.46 -21.59 39.93
CA ALA A 340 -51.26 -20.85 39.54
C ALA A 340 -50.80 -21.19 38.10
N SER A 341 -50.94 -22.45 37.67
CA SER A 341 -50.59 -22.88 36.31
C SER A 341 -51.57 -22.42 35.22
N ARG A 342 -52.80 -21.99 35.57
CA ARG A 342 -53.75 -21.39 34.60
C ARG A 342 -53.54 -19.88 34.40
N SER A 343 -52.92 -19.19 35.36
CA SER A 343 -52.64 -17.74 35.28
C SER A 343 -51.33 -17.41 34.58
N ASN A 344 -50.40 -18.36 34.52
CA ASN A 344 -49.11 -18.23 33.83
C ASN A 344 -49.12 -19.14 32.59
N ASP A 345 -48.77 -18.59 31.43
CA ASP A 345 -48.85 -19.27 30.13
C ASP A 345 -47.73 -20.35 30.00
N GLY A 346 -48.00 -21.54 30.53
CA GLY A 346 -47.07 -22.68 30.54
C GLY A 346 -46.11 -22.70 31.75
N SER A 347 -45.65 -23.89 32.12
CA SER A 347 -44.75 -24.15 33.26
C SER A 347 -43.63 -23.12 33.38
N THR A 348 -43.61 -22.35 34.46
CA THR A 348 -42.56 -21.35 34.75
C THR A 348 -41.30 -22.08 35.23
N ALA A 349 -40.52 -22.60 34.29
CA ALA A 349 -39.16 -23.06 34.57
C ALA A 349 -38.23 -21.84 34.64
N VAL A 350 -37.52 -21.69 35.75
CA VAL A 350 -36.52 -20.63 35.99
C VAL A 350 -35.15 -21.30 36.05
N ALA A 351 -34.17 -20.72 35.35
CA ALA A 351 -32.79 -21.21 35.41
C ALA A 351 -32.24 -21.08 36.84
N PHE A 352 -31.58 -22.14 37.34
CA PHE A 352 -30.99 -22.20 38.67
C PHE A 352 -29.74 -23.09 38.65
N ALA A 353 -28.57 -22.50 38.92
CA ALA A 353 -27.28 -23.17 38.78
C ALA A 353 -27.18 -23.87 37.41
N ASP A 354 -26.82 -25.15 37.38
CA ASP A 354 -26.68 -25.95 36.15
C ASP A 354 -28.01 -26.64 35.73
N THR A 355 -29.16 -26.20 36.26
CA THR A 355 -30.48 -26.80 36.05
C THR A 355 -31.58 -25.75 35.82
N SER A 356 -32.81 -26.19 35.60
CA SER A 356 -34.01 -25.35 35.62
C SER A 356 -35.01 -25.90 36.63
N ILE A 357 -35.62 -25.01 37.41
CA ILE A 357 -36.62 -25.38 38.42
C ILE A 357 -37.94 -24.70 38.12
N GLY A 358 -39.04 -25.44 38.23
CA GLY A 358 -40.38 -24.92 38.02
C GLY A 358 -41.45 -25.72 38.74
N TYR A 359 -42.70 -25.48 38.34
CA TYR A 359 -43.86 -26.20 38.84
C TYR A 359 -44.89 -26.38 37.71
N SER A 360 -45.81 -27.31 37.90
CA SER A 360 -46.96 -27.53 37.03
C SER A 360 -48.22 -27.72 37.87
N SER A 361 -49.35 -28.05 37.25
CA SER A 361 -50.56 -28.44 37.99
C SER A 361 -50.38 -29.71 38.83
N THR A 362 -49.38 -30.55 38.55
CA THR A 362 -49.21 -31.88 39.19
C THR A 362 -47.93 -32.04 39.98
N TYR A 363 -46.95 -31.14 39.85
CA TYR A 363 -45.67 -31.27 40.55
C TYR A 363 -45.07 -29.93 40.96
N GLN A 364 -44.16 -30.00 41.92
CA GLN A 364 -43.20 -28.94 42.26
C GLN A 364 -41.77 -29.46 42.17
N GLU A 365 -40.86 -28.62 41.69
CA GLU A 365 -39.43 -28.91 41.62
C GLU A 365 -38.64 -28.12 42.66
N PHE A 366 -37.59 -28.76 43.17
CA PHE A 366 -36.69 -28.22 44.16
C PHE A 366 -35.25 -28.47 43.72
N GLY A 367 -34.49 -27.40 43.45
CA GLY A 367 -33.09 -27.45 43.06
C GLY A 367 -32.16 -27.61 44.26
N PHE A 368 -31.10 -28.39 44.11
CA PHE A 368 -30.07 -28.56 45.13
C PHE A 368 -29.07 -27.41 45.07
N ILE A 369 -28.80 -26.76 46.21
CA ILE A 369 -27.82 -25.65 46.26
C ILE A 369 -26.38 -26.16 46.19
N ASN A 370 -26.11 -27.34 46.75
CA ASN A 370 -24.77 -27.92 46.82
C ASN A 370 -24.65 -29.13 45.90
N SER A 371 -23.57 -29.17 45.12
CA SER A 371 -23.15 -30.37 44.37
C SER A 371 -22.50 -31.36 45.34
N LEU A 372 -23.12 -32.52 45.54
CA LEU A 372 -22.70 -33.56 46.48
C LEU A 372 -22.92 -34.94 45.87
N ASP A 373 -22.00 -35.88 46.11
CA ASP A 373 -22.19 -37.28 45.75
C ASP A 373 -23.22 -37.93 46.69
N VAL A 374 -24.37 -38.31 46.13
CA VAL A 374 -25.49 -38.90 46.85
C VAL A 374 -25.63 -40.37 46.48
N GLY A 375 -25.40 -41.25 47.46
CA GLY A 375 -25.67 -42.68 47.35
C GLY A 375 -27.04 -43.11 47.91
N GLY A 376 -27.76 -42.20 48.58
CA GLY A 376 -29.11 -42.45 49.07
C GLY A 376 -29.78 -41.18 49.61
N LEU A 377 -31.11 -41.19 49.63
CA LEU A 377 -31.96 -40.08 50.02
C LEU A 377 -32.96 -40.53 51.09
N THR A 378 -33.16 -39.70 52.10
CA THR A 378 -34.21 -39.89 53.11
C THR A 378 -35.20 -38.74 53.00
N PHE A 379 -36.39 -39.03 52.49
CA PHE A 379 -37.51 -38.09 52.40
C PHE A 379 -38.34 -38.17 53.69
N GLN A 380 -38.41 -37.08 54.45
CA GLN A 380 -39.16 -37.02 55.71
C GLN A 380 -40.32 -36.06 55.60
N VAL A 381 -41.54 -36.57 55.73
CA VAL A 381 -42.76 -35.79 55.85
C VAL A 381 -42.86 -35.27 57.28
N LEU A 382 -42.98 -33.95 57.40
CA LEU A 382 -43.07 -33.25 58.68
C LEU A 382 -44.50 -32.84 59.03
N ASP A 383 -45.33 -32.60 58.01
CA ASP A 383 -46.75 -32.24 58.16
C ASP A 383 -47.55 -32.56 56.88
N SER A 384 -48.87 -32.71 57.02
CA SER A 384 -49.85 -33.00 55.94
C SER A 384 -51.03 -32.03 55.98
N PHE A 385 -51.74 -31.85 54.87
CA PHE A 385 -52.96 -31.02 54.84
C PHE A 385 -54.14 -31.68 55.54
N GLY A 386 -54.14 -33.02 55.62
CA GLY A 386 -55.18 -33.82 56.24
C GLY A 386 -54.64 -34.88 57.20
N SER A 387 -55.44 -35.93 57.43
CA SER A 387 -55.14 -36.96 58.44
C SER A 387 -54.24 -38.11 57.98
N ASN A 388 -53.91 -38.13 56.69
CA ASN A 388 -53.08 -39.15 56.05
C ASN A 388 -51.92 -38.51 55.28
N ILE A 389 -50.96 -39.34 54.88
CA ILE A 389 -49.82 -38.95 54.04
C ILE A 389 -49.86 -39.78 52.77
N ALA A 390 -49.77 -39.13 51.61
CA ALA A 390 -49.60 -39.78 50.33
C ALA A 390 -48.78 -38.93 49.35
N LEU A 391 -47.97 -39.60 48.52
CA LEU A 391 -47.24 -39.02 47.39
C LEU A 391 -47.41 -39.91 46.16
N GLU A 392 -47.62 -39.28 45.02
CA GLU A 392 -47.82 -39.95 43.73
C GLU A 392 -46.48 -40.35 43.09
N GLY A 393 -45.41 -39.61 43.34
CA GLY A 393 -44.09 -39.98 42.81
C GLY A 393 -42.96 -39.03 43.16
N LEU A 394 -41.73 -39.52 42.96
CA LEU A 394 -40.49 -38.75 43.10
C LEU A 394 -39.60 -38.96 41.87
N GLN A 395 -39.02 -37.88 41.37
CA GLN A 395 -38.05 -37.91 40.28
C GLN A 395 -36.82 -37.11 40.68
N ILE A 396 -35.63 -37.67 40.45
CA ILE A 396 -34.36 -37.03 40.74
C ILE A 396 -33.65 -36.79 39.41
N TYR A 397 -33.05 -35.62 39.27
CA TYR A 397 -32.35 -35.21 38.06
C TYR A 397 -30.89 -34.88 38.37
N GLN A 398 -30.04 -34.97 37.37
CA GLN A 398 -28.62 -34.59 37.43
C GLN A 398 -28.23 -33.80 36.17
N SER A 399 -27.26 -32.89 36.30
CA SER A 399 -26.75 -32.04 35.21
C SER A 399 -25.67 -32.73 34.35
N LEU A 400 -25.06 -33.81 34.86
CA LEU A 400 -24.06 -34.61 34.16
C LEU A 400 -24.69 -35.87 33.57
N TYR A 401 -24.41 -36.17 32.30
CA TYR A 401 -25.00 -37.31 31.61
C TYR A 401 -24.02 -38.48 31.59
N SER A 402 -24.26 -39.51 32.40
CA SER A 402 -23.42 -40.72 32.37
C SER A 402 -24.05 -41.80 31.51
N THR A 403 -23.26 -42.41 30.63
CA THR A 403 -23.62 -43.63 29.88
C THR A 403 -22.71 -44.75 30.34
N TYR A 404 -23.25 -45.70 31.10
CA TYR A 404 -22.52 -46.83 31.66
C TYR A 404 -22.36 -47.95 30.63
N ALA A 405 -21.26 -48.69 30.71
CA ALA A 405 -21.03 -49.88 29.90
C ALA A 405 -21.94 -51.04 30.36
N ASN A 406 -22.25 -51.09 31.66
CA ASN A 406 -23.26 -51.99 32.19
C ASN A 406 -24.66 -51.42 31.97
N ASN A 407 -25.39 -51.93 30.97
CA ASN A 407 -26.72 -51.43 30.60
C ASN A 407 -27.76 -51.47 31.73
N THR A 408 -27.62 -52.31 32.75
CA THR A 408 -28.56 -52.30 33.90
C THR A 408 -28.56 -50.96 34.63
N LEU A 409 -27.48 -50.18 34.54
CA LEU A 409 -27.35 -48.86 35.16
C LEU A 409 -27.91 -47.73 34.27
N ASN A 410 -28.16 -48.00 32.98
CA ASN A 410 -28.72 -47.04 32.03
C ASN A 410 -30.24 -47.14 31.90
N GLU A 411 -30.84 -48.26 32.30
CA GLU A 411 -32.27 -48.50 32.13
C GLU A 411 -33.10 -47.46 32.90
N PRO A 412 -34.07 -46.79 32.27
CA PRO A 412 -34.87 -45.75 32.91
C PRO A 412 -35.86 -46.29 33.96
N SER A 413 -36.27 -45.42 34.90
CA SER A 413 -37.26 -45.73 35.95
C SER A 413 -38.60 -46.19 35.38
N CYS A 414 -39.03 -45.57 34.27
CA CYS A 414 -40.32 -45.77 33.64
C CYS A 414 -40.12 -46.04 32.13
N GLY A 415 -41.17 -46.51 31.45
CA GLY A 415 -41.11 -46.92 30.03
C GLY A 415 -40.92 -45.77 29.03
N ILE A 416 -39.78 -45.09 29.07
CA ILE A 416 -39.34 -44.13 28.05
C ILE A 416 -38.67 -44.88 26.89
N SER A 417 -38.86 -44.37 25.66
CA SER A 417 -38.38 -45.02 24.43
C SER A 417 -36.93 -44.71 24.06
N GLU A 418 -36.37 -43.60 24.56
CA GLU A 418 -35.03 -43.13 24.22
C GLU A 418 -34.24 -42.79 25.49
N TYR A 419 -33.10 -43.45 25.67
CA TYR A 419 -32.20 -43.29 26.80
C TYR A 419 -30.78 -43.68 26.37
N SER A 420 -29.78 -43.18 27.10
CA SER A 420 -28.38 -43.53 26.82
C SER A 420 -28.18 -45.03 26.96
N ARG A 421 -27.45 -45.67 26.03
CA ARG A 421 -27.23 -47.14 26.08
C ARG A 421 -25.81 -47.49 25.66
N ALA A 422 -25.36 -48.69 26.00
CA ALA A 422 -24.11 -49.25 25.52
C ALA A 422 -24.34 -50.58 24.77
N GLU A 423 -23.50 -50.88 23.80
CA GLU A 423 -23.46 -52.16 23.09
C GLU A 423 -22.09 -52.80 23.26
N THR A 424 -22.06 -54.04 23.74
CA THR A 424 -20.82 -54.78 23.97
C THR A 424 -20.54 -55.75 22.83
N ARG A 425 -19.27 -55.86 22.44
CA ARG A 425 -18.76 -56.85 21.49
C ARG A 425 -17.66 -57.67 22.18
N GLY A 426 -17.76 -59.00 22.12
CA GLY A 426 -16.96 -59.93 22.92
C GLY A 426 -17.66 -60.42 24.21
N ASP A 427 -16.99 -61.28 24.97
CA ASP A 427 -17.54 -61.90 26.18
C ASP A 427 -17.26 -61.03 27.42
N TRP A 428 -18.25 -60.23 27.83
CA TRP A 428 -18.16 -59.32 28.97
C TRP A 428 -18.88 -59.88 30.21
N SER A 429 -18.32 -59.62 31.39
CA SER A 429 -18.93 -59.96 32.68
C SER A 429 -18.90 -58.75 33.63
N SER A 430 -19.93 -58.61 34.47
CA SER A 430 -19.99 -57.53 35.48
C SER A 430 -18.93 -57.74 36.56
N SER A 431 -18.36 -56.64 37.03
CA SER A 431 -17.45 -56.66 38.19
C SER A 431 -18.18 -57.11 39.47
N PRO A 432 -17.47 -57.55 40.53
CA PRO A 432 -18.09 -58.01 41.78
C PRO A 432 -19.05 -57.01 42.43
N ASN A 433 -18.85 -55.71 42.19
CA ASN A 433 -19.68 -54.63 42.71
C ASN A 433 -20.71 -54.10 41.68
N GLY A 434 -20.75 -54.68 40.47
CA GLY A 434 -21.69 -54.35 39.40
C GLY A 434 -21.46 -53.01 38.70
N GLN A 435 -20.45 -52.23 39.10
CA GLN A 435 -20.21 -50.87 38.63
C GLN A 435 -19.68 -50.79 37.19
N TYR A 436 -18.77 -51.70 36.81
CA TYR A 436 -18.15 -51.73 35.49
C TYR A 436 -18.16 -53.16 34.94
N ILE A 437 -17.85 -53.33 33.65
CA ILE A 437 -17.73 -54.65 33.00
C ILE A 437 -16.29 -54.96 32.65
N THR A 438 -15.92 -56.24 32.70
CA THR A 438 -14.58 -56.77 32.41
C THR A 438 -14.65 -57.93 31.42
N SER A 439 -13.64 -58.02 30.56
CA SER A 439 -13.45 -59.07 29.56
C SER A 439 -11.98 -59.53 29.58
N ASP A 440 -11.74 -60.83 29.67
CA ASP A 440 -10.39 -61.41 29.55
C ASP A 440 -10.17 -61.89 28.11
N VAL A 441 -9.30 -61.19 27.38
CA VAL A 441 -9.08 -61.37 25.94
C VAL A 441 -7.76 -62.12 25.69
N ASP A 442 -7.80 -63.26 25.01
CA ASP A 442 -6.58 -63.95 24.56
C ASP A 442 -5.99 -63.25 23.34
N VAL A 443 -4.79 -62.67 23.51
CA VAL A 443 -4.06 -61.92 22.47
C VAL A 443 -2.87 -62.70 21.90
N SER A 444 -2.77 -64.02 22.18
CA SER A 444 -1.66 -64.87 21.71
C SER A 444 -1.52 -64.96 20.18
N SER A 445 -2.59 -64.64 19.43
CA SER A 445 -2.63 -64.65 17.96
C SER A 445 -2.72 -63.26 17.31
N GLY A 446 -2.56 -62.20 18.11
CA GLY A 446 -2.83 -60.81 17.71
C GLY A 446 -3.98 -60.22 18.52
N ILE A 447 -4.22 -58.92 18.36
CA ILE A 447 -5.31 -58.21 19.04
C ILE A 447 -6.57 -58.35 18.19
N PRO A 448 -7.69 -58.87 18.74
CA PRO A 448 -8.94 -58.98 18.01
C PRO A 448 -9.58 -57.61 17.73
N ASP A 449 -10.00 -57.36 16.49
CA ASP A 449 -10.67 -56.10 16.08
C ASP A 449 -12.12 -55.98 16.59
N ASP A 450 -12.66 -57.03 17.21
CA ASP A 450 -14.09 -57.17 17.54
C ASP A 450 -14.40 -57.07 19.04
N VAL A 451 -13.40 -56.86 19.92
CA VAL A 451 -13.64 -56.72 21.37
C VAL A 451 -13.69 -55.25 21.77
N GLY A 452 -14.86 -54.81 22.25
CA GLY A 452 -15.10 -53.40 22.54
C GLY A 452 -16.48 -53.09 23.15
N VAL A 453 -16.66 -51.82 23.49
CA VAL A 453 -17.93 -51.24 23.96
C VAL A 453 -18.23 -50.00 23.13
N THR A 454 -19.45 -49.90 22.59
CA THR A 454 -19.93 -48.68 21.92
C THR A 454 -20.97 -48.01 22.80
N PHE A 455 -20.73 -46.77 23.20
CA PHE A 455 -21.66 -45.96 23.98
C PHE A 455 -22.48 -45.06 23.06
N PHE A 456 -23.77 -44.97 23.32
CA PHE A 456 -24.73 -44.10 22.66
C PHE A 456 -25.29 -43.13 23.71
N PRO A 457 -24.60 -42.01 24.00
CA PRO A 457 -25.15 -40.99 24.88
C PRO A 457 -26.38 -40.33 24.24
N ASN A 458 -27.41 -40.09 25.04
CA ASN A 458 -28.62 -39.42 24.58
C ASN A 458 -28.43 -37.90 24.50
N ILE A 459 -27.89 -37.42 23.38
CA ILE A 459 -27.74 -35.98 23.10
C ILE A 459 -29.05 -35.45 22.51
N THR A 460 -29.71 -34.52 23.22
CA THR A 460 -31.04 -34.01 22.84
C THR A 460 -31.02 -32.66 22.13
N TYR A 461 -29.91 -31.91 22.18
CA TYR A 461 -29.80 -30.57 21.61
C TYR A 461 -28.46 -30.37 20.89
N ALA A 462 -28.44 -29.53 19.85
CA ALA A 462 -27.17 -29.09 19.26
C ALA A 462 -26.46 -28.12 20.23
N GLY A 463 -25.13 -28.12 20.26
CA GLY A 463 -24.36 -27.26 21.17
C GLY A 463 -22.90 -27.70 21.32
N GLU A 464 -22.17 -27.03 22.21
CA GLU A 464 -20.83 -27.43 22.61
C GLU A 464 -20.87 -28.45 23.76
N TYR A 465 -20.18 -29.57 23.56
CA TYR A 465 -20.15 -30.68 24.50
C TYR A 465 -18.72 -31.08 24.88
N THR A 466 -18.57 -31.53 26.12
CA THR A 466 -17.38 -32.23 26.63
C THR A 466 -17.73 -33.68 26.90
N ILE A 467 -16.93 -34.63 26.41
CA ILE A 467 -17.07 -36.06 26.70
C ILE A 467 -15.83 -36.54 27.44
N LEU A 468 -16.04 -37.08 28.65
CA LEU A 468 -15.02 -37.70 29.48
C LEU A 468 -15.23 -39.22 29.54
N MET A 469 -14.17 -40.00 29.44
CA MET A 469 -14.23 -41.45 29.66
C MET A 469 -13.62 -41.82 31.01
N TYR A 470 -14.34 -42.61 31.82
CA TYR A 470 -13.89 -43.09 33.12
C TYR A 470 -13.30 -44.48 33.01
N THR A 471 -12.14 -44.68 33.64
CA THR A 471 -11.43 -45.96 33.69
C THR A 471 -11.26 -46.41 35.14
N PRO A 472 -11.78 -47.60 35.51
CA PRO A 472 -11.62 -48.16 36.86
C PRO A 472 -10.15 -48.34 37.27
N GLY A 473 -9.88 -48.23 38.56
CA GLY A 473 -8.57 -48.54 39.14
C GLY A 473 -8.29 -50.05 39.18
N CYS A 474 -7.09 -50.46 38.76
CA CYS A 474 -6.66 -51.85 38.74
C CYS A 474 -5.95 -52.31 40.04
N GLY A 475 -5.75 -51.40 41.00
CA GLY A 475 -5.10 -51.73 42.28
C GLY A 475 -5.99 -52.59 43.19
N GLN A 476 -7.31 -52.38 43.15
CA GLN A 476 -8.28 -53.10 43.99
C GLN A 476 -8.47 -54.57 43.57
N ASP A 477 -8.31 -54.90 42.29
CA ASP A 477 -8.48 -56.25 41.73
C ASP A 477 -7.14 -56.91 41.31
N ASN A 478 -6.00 -56.24 41.55
CA ASN A 478 -4.63 -56.66 41.19
C ASN A 478 -4.44 -56.96 39.68
N SER A 479 -5.23 -56.34 38.81
CA SER A 479 -5.20 -56.61 37.37
C SER A 479 -4.20 -55.75 36.58
N CYS A 480 -3.51 -54.78 37.20
CA CYS A 480 -2.70 -53.76 36.50
C CYS A 480 -1.69 -54.34 35.49
N SER A 481 -1.08 -55.49 35.79
CA SER A 481 -0.09 -56.14 34.91
C SER A 481 -0.69 -56.80 33.65
N SER A 482 -2.00 -57.06 33.63
CA SER A 482 -2.75 -57.61 32.50
C SER A 482 -3.64 -56.59 31.79
N ARG A 483 -3.70 -55.33 32.24
CA ARG A 483 -4.49 -54.26 31.59
C ARG A 483 -3.88 -53.81 30.26
N GLY A 484 -4.73 -53.55 29.27
CA GLY A 484 -4.32 -53.07 27.94
C GLY A 484 -4.52 -51.57 27.72
N VAL A 485 -4.42 -51.16 26.45
CA VAL A 485 -4.74 -49.81 25.96
C VAL A 485 -5.98 -49.88 25.10
N ALA A 486 -6.94 -48.98 25.33
CA ALA A 486 -8.13 -48.83 24.52
C ALA A 486 -7.92 -47.73 23.47
N ASN A 487 -8.39 -47.93 22.24
CA ASN A 487 -8.61 -46.83 21.31
C ASN A 487 -10.08 -46.40 21.41
N VAL A 488 -10.29 -45.11 21.69
CA VAL A 488 -11.60 -44.49 21.85
C VAL A 488 -11.81 -43.55 20.68
N THR A 489 -12.80 -43.83 19.85
CA THR A 489 -13.13 -43.03 18.67
C THR A 489 -14.56 -42.52 18.77
N ILE A 490 -14.73 -41.22 18.54
CA ILE A 490 -16.03 -40.56 18.56
C ILE A 490 -16.47 -40.41 17.11
N TYR A 491 -17.72 -40.78 16.83
CA TYR A 491 -18.32 -40.64 15.51
C TYR A 491 -19.60 -39.82 15.59
N ASP A 492 -19.85 -39.04 14.56
CA ASP A 492 -21.20 -38.55 14.27
C ASP A 492 -22.05 -39.74 13.83
N ASP A 493 -23.15 -40.02 14.55
CA ASP A 493 -23.95 -41.22 14.31
C ASP A 493 -24.75 -41.13 13.00
N SER A 494 -24.99 -39.91 12.49
CA SER A 494 -25.76 -39.67 11.27
C SER A 494 -24.91 -39.75 10.00
N THR A 495 -23.67 -39.25 10.04
CA THR A 495 -22.77 -39.19 8.88
C THR A 495 -21.74 -40.31 8.85
N ASP A 496 -21.55 -41.03 9.97
CA ASP A 496 -20.52 -42.05 10.14
C ASP A 496 -19.08 -41.49 10.18
N GLU A 497 -18.91 -40.16 10.26
CA GLU A 497 -17.61 -39.48 10.27
C GLU A 497 -16.91 -39.56 11.64
N ILE A 498 -15.58 -39.69 11.63
CA ILE A 498 -14.76 -39.65 12.85
C ILE A 498 -14.57 -38.20 13.27
N LEU A 499 -14.99 -37.87 14.50
CA LEU A 499 -14.85 -36.54 15.09
C LEU A 499 -13.53 -36.39 15.84
N ASP A 500 -13.15 -37.39 16.63
CA ASP A 500 -11.88 -37.43 17.36
C ASP A 500 -11.52 -38.89 17.72
N SER A 501 -10.24 -39.16 17.99
CA SER A 501 -9.75 -40.48 18.42
C SER A 501 -8.59 -40.36 19.41
N SER A 502 -8.67 -41.09 20.52
CA SER A 502 -7.72 -41.03 21.62
C SER A 502 -7.35 -42.42 22.16
N LEU A 503 -6.08 -42.60 22.54
CA LEU A 503 -5.60 -43.83 23.18
C LEU A 503 -5.65 -43.72 24.70
N ILE A 504 -6.37 -44.62 25.37
CA ILE A 504 -6.62 -44.63 26.81
C ILE A 504 -5.95 -45.84 27.46
N TYR A 505 -4.95 -45.58 28.31
CA TYR A 505 -4.27 -46.60 29.10
C TYR A 505 -5.11 -47.03 30.31
N GLN A 506 -5.28 -48.33 30.54
CA GLN A 506 -6.09 -48.86 31.66
C GLN A 506 -5.28 -49.35 32.87
N THR A 507 -3.99 -49.00 32.94
CA THR A 507 -3.05 -49.47 33.97
C THR A 507 -3.02 -48.57 35.22
N ASN A 508 -4.05 -47.76 35.45
CA ASN A 508 -4.14 -46.83 36.56
C ASN A 508 -4.51 -47.54 37.88
N GLU A 509 -3.74 -47.32 38.96
CA GLU A 509 -3.98 -47.95 40.27
C GLU A 509 -5.34 -47.56 40.87
N GLU A 510 -5.68 -46.26 40.77
CA GLU A 510 -6.94 -45.67 41.22
C GLU A 510 -7.79 -45.26 40.01
N GLU A 511 -9.10 -45.02 40.18
CA GLU A 511 -9.98 -44.54 39.11
C GLU A 511 -9.45 -43.22 38.50
N LYS A 512 -9.54 -43.11 37.17
CA LYS A 512 -9.22 -41.88 36.43
C LYS A 512 -10.29 -41.55 35.40
N TYR A 513 -10.25 -40.31 34.90
CA TYR A 513 -10.99 -39.89 33.72
C TYR A 513 -10.04 -39.29 32.69
N ASP A 514 -10.38 -39.42 31.42
CA ASP A 514 -9.66 -38.84 30.28
C ASP A 514 -10.65 -38.03 29.42
N LEU A 515 -10.25 -36.84 28.97
CA LEU A 515 -11.01 -36.06 28.00
C LEU A 515 -10.88 -36.71 26.63
N VAL A 516 -12.00 -37.14 26.04
CA VAL A 516 -12.00 -37.82 24.74
C VAL A 516 -12.60 -36.98 23.63
N TYR A 517 -13.32 -35.90 23.96
CA TYR A 517 -13.85 -34.94 22.98
C TYR A 517 -14.24 -33.61 23.64
N TYR A 518 -13.93 -32.49 22.98
CA TYR A 518 -14.48 -31.16 23.25
C TYR A 518 -14.80 -30.46 21.91
N GLY A 519 -16.04 -30.04 21.71
CA GLY A 519 -16.44 -29.34 20.48
C GLY A 519 -17.94 -29.34 20.23
N GLN A 520 -18.32 -28.77 19.09
CA GLN A 520 -19.72 -28.64 18.66
C GLN A 520 -20.29 -29.97 18.16
N LEU A 521 -21.42 -30.38 18.74
CA LEU A 521 -22.21 -31.53 18.30
C LEU A 521 -23.59 -31.08 17.84
N ASN A 522 -23.94 -31.40 16.59
CA ASN A 522 -25.22 -31.06 15.97
C ASN A 522 -26.20 -32.25 15.93
N SER A 523 -25.73 -33.45 16.24
CA SER A 523 -26.46 -34.71 16.15
C SER A 523 -26.03 -35.66 17.29
N THR A 524 -26.76 -36.77 17.47
CA THR A 524 -26.34 -37.82 18.40
C THR A 524 -25.01 -38.43 17.97
N VAL A 525 -24.10 -38.62 18.92
CA VAL A 525 -22.80 -39.26 18.67
C VAL A 525 -22.80 -40.70 19.15
N ARG A 526 -21.88 -41.49 18.60
CA ARG A 526 -21.50 -42.79 19.16
C ARG A 526 -20.01 -42.77 19.56
N VAL A 527 -19.71 -43.33 20.72
CA VAL A 527 -18.33 -43.41 21.24
C VAL A 527 -17.92 -44.88 21.24
N GLY A 528 -17.05 -45.25 20.31
CA GLY A 528 -16.52 -46.61 20.17
C GLY A 528 -15.23 -46.78 20.96
N MET A 529 -15.20 -47.73 21.89
CA MET A 529 -14.02 -48.12 22.66
C MET A 529 -13.62 -49.54 22.29
N VAL A 530 -12.43 -49.72 21.69
CA VAL A 530 -11.92 -51.03 21.26
C VAL A 530 -10.55 -51.30 21.86
N LEU A 531 -10.20 -52.57 22.04
CA LEU A 531 -8.87 -52.95 22.51
C LEU A 531 -7.83 -52.65 21.41
N ASP A 532 -6.85 -51.80 21.70
CA ASP A 532 -5.80 -51.38 20.75
C ASP A 532 -4.46 -52.08 21.01
N GLN A 533 -4.04 -52.17 22.27
CA GLN A 533 -2.74 -52.75 22.65
C GLN A 533 -2.87 -53.70 23.85
N ALA A 534 -2.06 -54.76 23.82
CA ALA A 534 -1.94 -55.69 24.93
C ALA A 534 -1.19 -55.07 26.12
N GLY A 535 -1.47 -55.58 27.31
CA GLY A 535 -0.79 -55.18 28.54
C GLY A 535 0.68 -55.61 28.62
N PRO A 536 1.42 -55.09 29.61
CA PRO A 536 2.87 -55.26 29.71
C PRO A 536 3.35 -56.71 29.95
N SER A 537 2.48 -57.62 30.39
CA SER A 537 2.83 -59.03 30.59
C SER A 537 1.66 -60.00 30.42
N GLY A 538 1.85 -61.06 29.63
CA GLY A 538 0.90 -62.17 29.47
C GLY A 538 0.32 -62.29 28.05
N ASN A 539 -0.31 -63.43 27.77
CA ASN A 539 -1.07 -63.66 26.54
C ASN A 539 -2.57 -63.36 26.71
N THR A 540 -2.98 -62.87 27.87
CA THR A 540 -4.37 -62.54 28.19
C THR A 540 -4.42 -61.11 28.70
N VAL A 541 -5.31 -60.30 28.12
CA VAL A 541 -5.52 -58.89 28.48
C VAL A 541 -6.84 -58.77 29.23
N THR A 542 -6.80 -58.17 30.42
CA THR A 542 -7.99 -57.82 31.18
C THR A 542 -8.46 -56.43 30.73
N PHE A 543 -9.51 -56.39 29.94
CA PHE A 543 -10.08 -55.16 29.37
C PHE A 543 -11.32 -54.74 30.16
N VAL A 544 -11.43 -53.47 30.55
CA VAL A 544 -12.60 -52.93 31.28
C VAL A 544 -13.30 -51.79 30.57
N ALA A 545 -14.56 -51.60 30.90
CA ALA A 545 -15.32 -50.40 30.56
C ALA A 545 -16.24 -50.03 31.72
N ASP A 546 -16.19 -48.76 32.15
CA ASP A 546 -17.05 -48.20 33.20
C ASP A 546 -18.16 -47.32 32.61
N ARG A 547 -17.84 -46.05 32.30
CA ARG A 547 -18.81 -45.09 31.75
C ARG A 547 -18.14 -43.97 30.95
N ILE A 548 -18.94 -43.31 30.13
CA ILE A 548 -18.64 -41.96 29.64
C ILE A 548 -19.52 -40.95 30.37
N SER A 549 -18.98 -39.77 30.65
CA SER A 549 -19.74 -38.61 31.15
C SER A 549 -19.75 -37.53 30.08
N VAL A 550 -20.94 -37.07 29.72
CA VAL A 550 -21.15 -35.96 28.79
C VAL A 550 -21.60 -34.75 29.60
N THR A 551 -20.93 -33.63 29.37
CA THR A 551 -21.26 -32.33 29.97
C THR A 551 -21.58 -31.36 28.85
N ILE A 552 -22.70 -30.66 29.00
CA ILE A 552 -23.07 -29.56 28.11
C ILE A 552 -22.23 -28.34 28.53
N PHE A 553 -21.46 -27.78 27.61
CA PHE A 553 -20.74 -26.52 27.84
C PHE A 553 -21.59 -25.33 27.40
N GLU A 554 -22.16 -25.41 26.20
CA GLU A 554 -23.11 -24.45 25.66
C GLU A 554 -24.15 -25.19 24.80
N ILE A 555 -25.38 -24.70 24.73
CA ILE A 555 -26.39 -25.24 23.81
C ILE A 555 -26.58 -24.21 22.72
N ASP A 556 -26.67 -24.66 21.47
CA ASP A 556 -27.09 -23.78 20.39
C ASP A 556 -28.46 -23.22 20.74
N ASP A 557 -28.44 -21.92 20.96
CA ASP A 557 -29.55 -21.06 21.29
C ASP A 557 -30.86 -21.56 20.63
N ILE A 558 -31.74 -22.21 21.39
CA ILE A 558 -33.10 -22.54 20.91
C ILE A 558 -33.89 -21.23 20.94
N VAL A 559 -33.63 -20.37 19.96
CA VAL A 559 -34.22 -19.02 19.93
C VAL A 559 -35.68 -19.14 19.47
N HIS A 560 -36.59 -19.21 20.44
CA HIS A 560 -37.93 -18.64 20.28
C HIS A 560 -37.97 -17.36 21.11
N ARG A 561 -37.79 -16.20 20.49
CA ARG A 561 -38.16 -14.93 21.12
C ARG A 561 -38.92 -14.04 20.16
N ASN A 562 -40.13 -13.65 20.57
CA ASN A 562 -40.62 -12.32 20.23
C ASN A 562 -39.57 -11.31 20.71
N GLY A 563 -39.03 -10.47 19.82
CA GLY A 563 -37.96 -9.55 20.18
C GLY A 563 -37.34 -8.83 18.99
N THR A 564 -36.56 -7.79 19.29
CA THR A 564 -35.76 -7.03 18.32
C THR A 564 -34.37 -7.66 18.20
N ILE A 565 -33.86 -7.91 16.99
CA ILE A 565 -32.47 -8.32 16.73
C ILE A 565 -31.53 -7.13 17.02
N PRO A 566 -30.65 -7.19 18.02
CA PRO A 566 -29.70 -6.12 18.29
C PRO A 566 -28.47 -6.28 17.38
N ILE A 567 -28.28 -5.31 16.49
CA ILE A 567 -27.23 -5.34 15.45
C ILE A 567 -25.91 -4.66 15.88
N ASN A 568 -25.93 -3.75 16.87
CA ASN A 568 -24.78 -3.08 17.49
C ASN A 568 -23.54 -2.91 16.56
N GLY A 569 -23.68 -2.11 15.51
CA GLY A 569 -22.60 -1.77 14.59
C GLY A 569 -22.31 -2.77 13.45
N LEU A 570 -22.97 -3.93 13.43
CA LEU A 570 -22.85 -4.94 12.37
C LEU A 570 -24.21 -5.25 11.74
N PHE A 571 -24.34 -5.07 10.43
CA PHE A 571 -25.57 -5.40 9.72
C PHE A 571 -25.32 -6.13 8.39
N GLU A 572 -25.90 -7.32 8.24
CA GLU A 572 -25.93 -8.08 6.99
C GLU A 572 -27.19 -7.76 6.19
N TYR A 573 -26.98 -7.19 5.00
CA TYR A 573 -27.99 -6.90 4.00
C TYR A 573 -27.91 -7.89 2.84
N SER A 574 -29.00 -8.62 2.60
CA SER A 574 -29.14 -9.51 1.45
C SER A 574 -30.10 -8.92 0.42
N PRO A 575 -29.63 -8.41 -0.74
CA PRO A 575 -30.50 -7.80 -1.75
C PRO A 575 -31.63 -8.72 -2.24
N SER A 576 -31.38 -10.03 -2.33
CA SER A 576 -32.35 -11.03 -2.80
C SER A 576 -33.61 -11.08 -1.92
N ASN A 577 -33.46 -10.92 -0.60
CA ASN A 577 -34.56 -10.88 0.37
C ASN A 577 -35.48 -9.68 0.16
N PHE A 578 -34.96 -8.57 -0.38
CA PHE A 578 -35.68 -7.32 -0.57
C PHE A 578 -36.26 -7.13 -1.98
N SER A 579 -36.13 -8.13 -2.87
CA SER A 579 -36.63 -8.08 -4.26
C SER A 579 -38.11 -7.72 -4.42
N ASN A 580 -38.96 -8.01 -3.42
CA ASN A 580 -40.38 -7.66 -3.39
C ASN A 580 -40.76 -6.85 -2.14
N PHE A 581 -39.83 -6.06 -1.63
CA PHE A 581 -40.02 -5.30 -0.40
C PHE A 581 -41.06 -4.19 -0.56
N ASP A 582 -41.99 -4.12 0.39
CA ASP A 582 -42.95 -3.02 0.54
C ASP A 582 -42.84 -2.47 1.96
N ALA A 583 -42.32 -1.25 2.07
CA ALA A 583 -42.13 -0.55 3.34
C ALA A 583 -43.44 -0.30 4.12
N SER A 584 -44.61 -0.45 3.48
CA SER A 584 -45.92 -0.33 4.14
C SER A 584 -46.40 -1.63 4.81
N ASN A 585 -45.77 -2.77 4.52
CA ASN A 585 -46.20 -4.10 5.00
C ASN A 585 -45.03 -4.96 5.51
N VAL A 586 -44.25 -4.38 6.42
CA VAL A 586 -43.00 -4.97 6.94
C VAL A 586 -43.26 -6.16 7.89
N THR A 587 -44.42 -6.24 8.54
CA THR A 587 -44.70 -7.20 9.62
C THR A 587 -45.17 -8.59 9.17
N GLN A 588 -45.39 -8.80 7.88
CA GLN A 588 -45.95 -10.06 7.34
C GLN A 588 -44.89 -11.04 6.81
N ARG A 589 -43.64 -10.59 6.66
CA ARG A 589 -42.55 -11.39 6.08
C ARG A 589 -41.22 -11.02 6.73
N GLU A 590 -40.37 -12.02 6.92
CA GLU A 590 -38.99 -11.83 7.37
C GLU A 590 -38.11 -11.36 6.20
N TYR A 591 -37.57 -10.15 6.29
CA TYR A 591 -36.65 -9.56 5.30
C TYR A 591 -35.21 -9.54 5.81
N VAL A 592 -35.05 -9.26 7.11
CA VAL A 592 -33.78 -9.40 7.83
C VAL A 592 -33.84 -10.71 8.60
N GLY A 593 -33.00 -11.66 8.21
CA GLY A 593 -32.88 -12.94 8.89
C GLY A 593 -32.11 -12.80 10.20
N ASN A 594 -32.37 -13.70 11.14
CA ASN A 594 -31.52 -13.91 12.32
C ASN A 594 -30.22 -14.65 11.95
N THR A 595 -29.46 -14.06 11.03
CA THR A 595 -28.21 -14.63 10.48
C THR A 595 -27.10 -14.58 11.53
N THR A 596 -26.05 -15.38 11.33
CA THR A 596 -24.94 -15.41 12.31
C THR A 596 -24.31 -14.03 12.49
N ILE A 597 -24.16 -13.24 11.43
CA ILE A 597 -23.61 -11.88 11.50
C ILE A 597 -24.54 -10.93 12.27
N ASN A 598 -25.84 -10.94 11.97
CA ASN A 598 -26.80 -10.07 12.68
C ASN A 598 -26.91 -10.45 14.16
N ARG A 599 -26.71 -11.74 14.51
CA ARG A 599 -26.62 -12.20 15.91
C ARG A 599 -25.33 -11.80 16.59
N LEU A 600 -24.21 -11.80 15.89
CA LEU A 600 -22.91 -11.43 16.47
C LEU A 600 -22.92 -9.99 17.01
N GLY A 601 -23.69 -9.09 16.39
CA GLY A 601 -23.95 -7.76 16.96
C GLY A 601 -24.44 -7.80 18.42
N SER A 602 -25.27 -8.80 18.79
CA SER A 602 -25.75 -8.97 20.16
C SER A 602 -24.65 -9.32 21.17
N SER A 603 -23.54 -9.89 20.69
CA SER A 603 -22.38 -10.28 21.49
C SER A 603 -21.35 -9.15 21.63
N LEU A 604 -21.60 -7.98 21.02
CA LEU A 604 -20.79 -6.77 21.16
C LEU A 604 -21.40 -5.83 22.22
N SER A 605 -20.56 -4.95 22.77
CA SER A 605 -21.03 -3.85 23.62
C SER A 605 -22.04 -2.95 22.90
N ASN A 606 -22.90 -2.27 23.66
CA ASN A 606 -23.86 -1.36 23.04
C ASN A 606 -23.13 -0.10 22.51
N HIS A 607 -23.52 0.39 21.33
CA HIS A 607 -22.89 1.51 20.62
C HIS A 607 -21.45 1.28 20.17
N SER A 608 -21.08 0.03 19.86
CA SER A 608 -19.80 -0.27 19.21
C SER A 608 -19.58 0.55 17.94
N ASP A 609 -18.34 0.96 17.71
CA ASP A 609 -17.90 1.57 16.47
C ASP A 609 -17.06 0.58 15.69
N ILE A 610 -17.49 0.19 14.48
CA ILE A 610 -16.98 -0.99 13.77
C ILE A 610 -16.37 -0.64 12.41
N HIS A 611 -15.16 -1.14 12.20
CA HIS A 611 -14.43 -1.19 10.94
C HIS A 611 -14.31 -2.64 10.47
N LEU A 612 -14.38 -2.86 9.16
CA LEU A 612 -14.34 -4.18 8.54
C LEU A 612 -13.26 -4.25 7.49
N ALA A 613 -12.53 -5.36 7.46
CA ALA A 613 -11.57 -5.66 6.41
C ALA A 613 -11.65 -7.14 6.03
N SER A 614 -11.64 -7.45 4.72
CA SER A 614 -11.59 -8.83 4.25
C SER A 614 -10.15 -9.24 3.96
N TYR A 615 -9.66 -10.27 4.66
CA TYR A 615 -8.28 -10.76 4.55
C TYR A 615 -8.24 -12.29 4.67
N ASN A 616 -7.56 -12.98 3.74
CA ASN A 616 -7.40 -14.44 3.71
C ASN A 616 -8.72 -15.24 3.86
N ASN A 617 -9.78 -14.85 3.13
CA ASN A 617 -11.10 -15.49 3.17
C ASN A 617 -11.82 -15.39 4.54
N SER A 618 -11.38 -14.46 5.38
CA SER A 618 -12.00 -14.11 6.64
C SER A 618 -12.37 -12.63 6.65
N ILE A 619 -13.28 -12.25 7.54
CA ILE A 619 -13.62 -10.86 7.83
C ILE A 619 -13.00 -10.51 9.18
N TYR A 620 -12.18 -9.48 9.23
CA TYR A 620 -11.68 -8.92 10.47
C TYR A 620 -12.62 -7.81 10.90
N VAL A 621 -13.03 -7.86 12.16
CA VAL A 621 -13.90 -6.89 12.81
C VAL A 621 -13.07 -6.18 13.85
N GLY A 622 -12.77 -4.90 13.60
CA GLY A 622 -11.98 -4.04 14.48
C GLY A 622 -12.79 -2.81 14.88
N GLY A 623 -12.56 -2.26 16.07
CA GLY A 623 -13.36 -1.13 16.53
C GLY A 623 -13.14 -0.75 17.99
N ASP A 624 -14.08 0.01 18.54
CA ASP A 624 -14.26 0.20 19.99
C ASP A 624 -15.40 -0.70 20.47
N PHE A 625 -15.04 -1.87 21.03
CA PHE A 625 -16.01 -2.79 21.60
C PHE A 625 -15.38 -3.83 22.53
N THR A 626 -16.22 -4.41 23.39
CA THR A 626 -15.88 -5.62 24.17
C THR A 626 -16.65 -6.82 23.64
N SER A 627 -16.02 -7.99 23.56
CA SER A 627 -16.67 -9.22 23.10
C SER A 627 -16.05 -10.49 23.68
N ASN A 628 -16.85 -11.56 23.76
CA ASN A 628 -16.36 -12.89 24.11
C ASN A 628 -15.39 -13.48 23.07
N TYR A 629 -15.37 -12.93 21.85
CA TYR A 629 -14.49 -13.36 20.76
C TYR A 629 -13.18 -12.54 20.70
N GLY A 630 -12.94 -11.62 21.64
CA GLY A 630 -11.79 -10.72 21.66
C GLY A 630 -12.22 -9.25 21.67
N ASP A 631 -11.57 -8.44 22.51
CA ASP A 631 -11.88 -7.01 22.62
C ASP A 631 -11.22 -6.24 21.48
N ASN A 632 -11.95 -5.27 20.91
CA ASN A 632 -11.53 -4.37 19.83
C ASN A 632 -11.07 -5.01 18.50
N LEU A 633 -10.82 -6.33 18.46
CA LEU A 633 -10.45 -7.08 17.27
C LEU A 633 -10.81 -8.57 17.40
N PHE A 634 -11.56 -9.09 16.44
CA PHE A 634 -11.74 -10.54 16.23
C PHE A 634 -11.90 -10.86 14.74
N ARG A 635 -11.94 -12.16 14.41
CA ARG A 635 -12.06 -12.65 13.04
C ARG A 635 -13.31 -13.50 12.86
N LEU A 636 -13.93 -13.39 11.69
CA LEU A 636 -15.03 -14.23 11.22
C LEU A 636 -14.54 -15.09 10.05
N ASP A 637 -14.57 -16.40 10.23
CA ASP A 637 -14.26 -17.36 9.17
C ASP A 637 -15.53 -17.74 8.43
N ILE A 638 -15.50 -17.61 7.11
CA ILE A 638 -16.66 -17.83 6.25
C ILE A 638 -16.71 -19.33 5.88
N SER A 639 -17.82 -20.01 6.19
CA SER A 639 -17.97 -21.43 5.85
C SER A 639 -18.21 -21.66 4.35
N ASP A 640 -17.72 -22.79 3.81
CA ASP A 640 -17.91 -23.17 2.39
C ASP A 640 -19.37 -23.55 2.05
N SER A 641 -20.21 -23.81 3.07
CA SER A 641 -21.59 -24.27 2.92
C SER A 641 -22.64 -23.15 3.05
N ASN A 642 -22.34 -21.96 2.52
CA ASN A 642 -23.28 -20.83 2.59
C ASN A 642 -24.51 -21.06 1.70
N ASN A 643 -25.69 -20.96 2.28
CA ASN A 643 -26.97 -21.04 1.57
C ASN A 643 -27.54 -19.64 1.41
N GLU A 644 -27.56 -19.11 0.17
CA GLU A 644 -27.90 -17.71 -0.19
C GLU A 644 -29.26 -17.21 0.34
N THR A 645 -30.14 -18.11 0.78
CA THR A 645 -31.50 -17.79 1.24
C THR A 645 -31.65 -17.65 2.76
N ARG A 646 -30.63 -18.00 3.56
CA ARG A 646 -30.70 -17.98 5.04
C ARG A 646 -29.59 -17.15 5.72
N GLY A 647 -28.82 -16.40 4.95
CA GLY A 647 -27.70 -15.57 5.44
C GLY A 647 -26.36 -16.30 5.46
N LEU A 648 -25.30 -15.56 5.77
CA LEU A 648 -23.95 -16.10 5.88
C LEU A 648 -23.79 -16.92 7.18
N ASN A 649 -23.25 -18.13 7.04
CA ASN A 649 -22.82 -18.92 8.19
C ASN A 649 -21.33 -18.70 8.41
N VAL A 650 -21.00 -18.05 9.53
CA VAL A 650 -19.64 -17.66 9.91
C VAL A 650 -19.31 -18.20 11.30
N SER A 651 -18.05 -18.55 11.55
CA SER A 651 -17.56 -18.83 12.91
C SER A 651 -16.69 -17.67 13.39
N ALA A 652 -16.94 -17.19 14.61
CA ALA A 652 -16.14 -16.15 15.23
C ALA A 652 -14.96 -16.76 15.99
N HIS A 653 -13.77 -16.19 15.81
CA HIS A 653 -12.52 -16.65 16.41
C HIS A 653 -11.75 -15.45 16.97
N ASP A 654 -11.10 -15.67 18.11
CA ASP A 654 -10.22 -14.66 18.69
C ASP A 654 -8.93 -14.50 17.89
N VAL A 655 -8.45 -13.26 17.83
CA VAL A 655 -7.14 -12.94 17.25
C VAL A 655 -6.21 -12.58 18.41
N ASN A 656 -5.64 -13.61 19.04
CA ASN A 656 -4.79 -13.46 20.23
C ASN A 656 -5.47 -12.64 21.35
N GLY A 657 -6.73 -12.93 21.64
CA GLY A 657 -7.54 -12.23 22.65
C GLY A 657 -8.00 -10.82 22.28
N GLY A 658 -7.63 -10.28 21.11
CA GLY A 658 -7.94 -8.92 20.70
C GLY A 658 -6.85 -7.90 21.01
N LEU A 659 -7.20 -6.61 21.01
CA LEU A 659 -6.31 -5.47 21.21
C LEU A 659 -6.66 -4.69 22.48
N ASP A 660 -5.66 -4.12 23.15
CA ASP A 660 -5.82 -3.38 24.41
C ASP A 660 -6.44 -1.97 24.27
N GLY A 661 -6.82 -1.58 23.05
CA GLY A 661 -7.50 -0.33 22.75
C GLY A 661 -8.17 -0.34 21.37
N GLU A 662 -8.85 0.76 21.04
CA GLU A 662 -9.73 0.85 19.87
C GLU A 662 -8.99 0.79 18.53
N VAL A 663 -9.62 0.19 17.52
CA VAL A 663 -9.16 0.24 16.12
C VAL A 663 -10.00 1.27 15.36
N THR A 664 -9.37 2.30 14.83
CA THR A 664 -10.02 3.40 14.12
C THR A 664 -9.97 3.26 12.59
N ASN A 665 -9.10 2.39 12.07
CA ASN A 665 -9.10 2.03 10.65
C ASN A 665 -8.44 0.68 10.40
N MET A 666 -8.88 0.00 9.35
CA MET A 666 -8.28 -1.24 8.86
C MET A 666 -8.22 -1.23 7.34
N LYS A 667 -7.06 -1.59 6.79
CA LYS A 667 -6.87 -1.72 5.35
C LYS A 667 -6.00 -2.90 5.01
N VAL A 668 -6.35 -3.61 3.95
CA VAL A 668 -5.52 -4.67 3.40
C VAL A 668 -4.66 -4.12 2.27
N ILE A 669 -3.34 -4.26 2.39
CA ILE A 669 -2.34 -3.86 1.40
C ILE A 669 -1.31 -4.98 1.29
N ASP A 670 -0.94 -5.39 0.07
CA ASP A 670 0.06 -6.45 -0.19
C ASP A 670 -0.13 -7.74 0.65
N ASN A 671 -1.37 -8.23 0.71
CA ASN A 671 -1.73 -9.43 1.48
C ASN A 671 -1.36 -9.34 2.98
N SER A 672 -1.40 -8.13 3.53
CA SER A 672 -1.22 -7.85 4.95
C SER A 672 -2.34 -6.92 5.42
N LEU A 673 -2.83 -7.13 6.63
CA LEU A 673 -3.81 -6.27 7.29
C LEU A 673 -3.07 -5.19 8.08
N ILE A 674 -3.25 -3.94 7.71
CA ILE A 674 -2.76 -2.77 8.45
C ILE A 674 -3.89 -2.27 9.34
N LEU A 675 -3.62 -2.16 10.64
CA LEU A 675 -4.54 -1.61 11.65
C LEU A 675 -3.99 -0.28 12.17
N LEU A 676 -4.86 0.70 12.32
CA LEU A 676 -4.59 2.00 12.94
C LEU A 676 -5.56 2.19 14.12
N GLY A 677 -5.13 2.79 15.22
CA GLY A 677 -5.97 2.99 16.40
C GLY A 677 -5.22 3.41 17.65
N ASP A 678 -5.90 3.42 18.81
CA ASP A 678 -5.31 3.76 20.11
C ASP A 678 -5.02 2.49 20.91
N PHE A 679 -4.20 1.59 20.35
CA PHE A 679 -3.76 0.35 20.98
C PHE A 679 -2.24 0.26 21.05
N ASN A 680 -1.73 -0.43 22.07
CA ASN A 680 -0.30 -0.64 22.27
C ASN A 680 0.10 -2.11 22.17
N ASN A 681 -0.80 -3.04 22.46
CA ASN A 681 -0.52 -4.47 22.47
C ASN A 681 -1.77 -5.31 22.14
N THR A 682 -1.52 -6.59 21.84
CA THR A 682 -2.55 -7.63 21.87
C THR A 682 -2.82 -8.07 23.31
N ILE A 683 -4.01 -8.58 23.59
CA ILE A 683 -4.38 -9.04 24.93
C ILE A 683 -3.64 -10.34 25.31
N ASN A 684 -3.49 -11.31 24.38
CA ASN A 684 -2.90 -12.63 24.67
C ASN A 684 -1.63 -12.99 23.88
N ALA A 685 -1.21 -12.25 22.85
CA ALA A 685 0.04 -12.57 22.13
C ALA A 685 1.27 -12.15 22.93
N THR A 686 2.37 -12.91 22.81
CA THR A 686 3.62 -12.66 23.54
C THR A 686 4.79 -12.21 22.66
N THR A 687 4.64 -12.21 21.32
CA THR A 687 5.71 -11.85 20.39
C THR A 687 5.22 -10.86 19.34
N ILE A 688 5.68 -9.61 19.45
CA ILE A 688 5.56 -8.57 18.42
C ILE A 688 6.94 -8.42 17.80
N SER A 689 7.02 -8.56 16.48
CA SER A 689 8.24 -8.28 15.71
C SER A 689 8.25 -6.82 15.28
N SER A 690 9.42 -6.26 14.98
CA SER A 690 9.52 -4.92 14.40
C SER A 690 9.87 -5.04 12.92
N LEU A 691 9.14 -4.30 12.06
CA LEU A 691 9.50 -4.11 10.65
C LEU A 691 10.71 -3.18 10.53
N GLY A 692 10.78 -2.15 11.38
CA GLY A 692 11.99 -1.35 11.52
C GLY A 692 13.06 -2.14 12.27
N ASN A 693 14.35 -1.84 12.04
CA ASN A 693 15.48 -2.44 12.77
C ASN A 693 15.54 -2.04 14.27
N ASP A 694 14.43 -1.62 14.86
CA ASP A 694 14.28 -1.23 16.25
C ASP A 694 13.79 -2.41 17.10
N ASN A 695 14.21 -2.46 18.37
CA ASN A 695 13.79 -3.49 19.31
C ASN A 695 12.45 -3.13 19.99
N SER A 696 11.43 -2.73 19.22
CA SER A 696 10.10 -2.44 19.76
C SER A 696 9.34 -3.74 20.00
N ASN A 697 8.83 -3.93 21.23
CA ASN A 697 7.94 -5.03 21.59
C ASN A 697 6.47 -4.57 21.75
N SER A 698 6.11 -3.41 21.18
CA SER A 698 4.77 -2.81 21.27
C SER A 698 4.34 -2.33 19.90
N LEU A 699 3.04 -2.39 19.61
CA LEU A 699 2.45 -2.00 18.34
C LEU A 699 2.55 -0.48 18.12
N GLN A 700 2.36 0.33 19.17
CA GLN A 700 2.43 1.80 19.13
C GLN A 700 1.42 2.43 18.14
N GLU A 701 0.12 2.21 18.37
CA GLU A 701 -1.01 2.82 17.63
C GLU A 701 -1.15 2.36 16.16
N SER A 702 -0.27 1.47 15.71
CA SER A 702 -0.32 0.88 14.37
C SER A 702 0.19 -0.56 14.38
N ALA A 703 -0.37 -1.40 13.52
CA ALA A 703 0.08 -2.78 13.40
C ALA A 703 -0.01 -3.26 11.97
N LEU A 704 0.94 -4.12 11.60
CA LEU A 704 0.81 -4.99 10.45
C LEU A 704 0.56 -6.43 10.94
N TYR A 705 -0.46 -7.05 10.39
CA TYR A 705 -0.83 -8.44 10.66
C TYR A 705 -0.89 -9.24 9.36
N ASN A 706 -0.06 -10.28 9.27
CA ASN A 706 -0.05 -11.23 8.14
C ASN A 706 -0.10 -12.69 8.61
N GLY A 707 -0.68 -12.92 9.80
CA GLY A 707 -0.56 -14.16 10.57
C GLY A 707 0.44 -14.06 11.73
N SER A 708 1.32 -13.06 11.71
CA SER A 708 2.14 -12.63 12.85
C SER A 708 2.00 -11.12 13.05
N TRP A 709 2.28 -10.66 14.27
CA TRP A 709 2.17 -9.25 14.65
C TRP A 709 3.48 -8.50 14.42
N TYR A 710 3.38 -7.38 13.73
CA TYR A 710 4.49 -6.49 13.45
C TYR A 710 4.18 -5.04 13.84
N SER A 711 5.13 -4.40 14.49
CA SER A 711 5.16 -2.96 14.71
C SER A 711 6.00 -2.27 13.63
N PHE A 712 5.67 -1.03 13.31
CA PHE A 712 6.49 -0.16 12.46
C PHE A 712 7.69 0.48 13.19
N GLY A 713 7.85 0.20 14.49
CA GLY A 713 8.98 0.67 15.32
C GLY A 713 8.86 2.11 15.82
N THR A 714 7.90 2.88 15.31
CA THR A 714 7.56 4.23 15.73
C THR A 714 6.04 4.38 15.83
N ARG A 715 5.60 5.33 16.65
CA ARG A 715 4.21 5.76 16.73
C ARG A 715 3.82 6.44 15.41
N ILE A 716 2.71 6.00 14.83
CA ILE A 716 2.07 6.59 13.66
C ILE A 716 0.74 7.18 14.14
N ASN A 717 0.52 8.47 13.91
CA ASN A 717 -0.72 9.15 14.33
C ASN A 717 -1.59 9.43 13.10
N ALA A 718 -1.88 8.36 12.37
CA ALA A 718 -2.58 8.41 11.10
C ALA A 718 -4.01 7.90 11.23
N SER A 719 -4.93 8.52 10.49
CA SER A 719 -6.33 8.09 10.41
C SER A 719 -6.61 7.22 9.18
N SER A 720 -5.71 7.26 8.20
CA SER A 720 -5.84 6.51 6.97
C SER A 720 -4.48 6.05 6.45
N VAL A 721 -4.52 5.00 5.63
CA VAL A 721 -3.34 4.48 4.93
C VAL A 721 -3.70 4.23 3.46
N SER A 722 -2.80 4.61 2.56
CA SER A 722 -2.87 4.29 1.13
C SER A 722 -1.57 3.72 0.61
N ASN A 723 -1.53 3.28 -0.65
CA ASN A 723 -0.33 2.70 -1.23
C ASN A 723 -0.15 3.12 -2.68
N ILE A 724 1.10 3.42 -3.04
CA ILE A 724 1.45 3.82 -4.40
C ILE A 724 2.81 3.27 -4.79
N THR A 725 2.93 2.83 -6.03
CA THR A 725 4.22 2.53 -6.64
C THR A 725 4.78 3.79 -7.29
N LEU A 726 5.99 4.23 -6.94
CA LEU A 726 6.71 5.32 -7.61
C LEU A 726 8.16 4.90 -7.86
N LYS A 727 8.69 5.12 -9.07
CA LYS A 727 10.05 4.72 -9.47
C LYS A 727 10.38 3.26 -9.11
N GLY A 728 9.42 2.36 -9.32
CA GLY A 728 9.56 0.91 -9.05
C GLY A 728 9.56 0.51 -7.57
N ASN A 729 9.34 1.43 -6.63
CA ASN A 729 9.20 1.14 -5.21
C ASN A 729 7.76 1.32 -4.75
N GLU A 730 7.25 0.37 -3.97
CA GLU A 730 5.94 0.48 -3.34
C GLU A 730 6.07 1.22 -2.01
N PHE A 731 5.23 2.25 -1.84
CA PHE A 731 5.16 3.08 -0.64
C PHE A 731 3.82 2.89 0.03
N TRP A 732 3.81 2.62 1.33
CA TRP A 732 2.62 2.81 2.16
C TRP A 732 2.64 4.22 2.73
N LEU A 733 1.52 4.91 2.54
CA LEU A 733 1.37 6.34 2.77
C LEU A 733 0.40 6.52 3.93
N PHE A 734 0.88 7.13 5.00
CA PHE A 734 0.07 7.52 6.14
C PHE A 734 -0.25 9.01 6.03
N ASP A 735 -1.45 9.42 6.42
CA ASP A 735 -1.92 10.80 6.32
C ASP A 735 -1.28 11.77 7.34
N ASP A 736 -0.36 11.28 8.19
CA ASP A 736 0.49 12.05 9.11
C ASP A 736 1.88 12.38 8.53
N ASP A 737 2.01 12.36 7.20
CA ASP A 737 3.24 12.55 6.42
C ASP A 737 4.30 11.45 6.61
N GLN A 738 3.99 10.32 7.24
CA GLN A 738 4.87 9.16 7.29
C GLN A 738 4.74 8.27 6.04
N ARG A 739 5.87 7.73 5.56
CA ARG A 739 5.93 6.93 4.33
C ARG A 739 6.82 5.71 4.55
N TRP A 740 6.27 4.52 4.40
CA TRP A 740 7.01 3.28 4.53
C TRP A 740 7.36 2.72 3.15
N ILE A 741 8.63 2.42 2.88
CA ILE A 741 9.06 1.73 1.65
C ILE A 741 9.15 0.22 1.92
N THR A 742 8.32 -0.56 1.23
CA THR A 742 8.21 -2.02 1.49
C THR A 742 9.40 -2.81 0.95
N GLY A 743 10.03 -2.36 -0.15
CA GLY A 743 11.16 -3.08 -0.76
C GLY A 743 12.41 -3.18 0.14
N ASN A 744 12.55 -2.23 1.08
CA ASN A 744 13.71 -2.14 1.99
C ASN A 744 13.32 -2.22 3.47
N ASP A 745 12.03 -2.29 3.80
CA ASP A 745 11.50 -2.23 5.17
C ASP A 745 12.03 -1.02 5.97
N THR A 746 11.87 0.19 5.41
CA THR A 746 12.35 1.43 6.06
C THR A 746 11.40 2.60 5.90
N TRP A 747 11.57 3.62 6.75
CA TRP A 747 10.91 4.92 6.61
C TRP A 747 11.57 5.76 5.51
N TYR A 748 10.75 6.34 4.63
CA TYR A 748 11.20 7.16 3.51
C TYR A 748 11.17 8.66 3.83
N ASN A 749 12.34 9.29 3.73
CA ASN A 749 12.49 10.73 3.76
C ASN A 749 12.61 11.27 2.33
N ASN A 750 11.91 12.37 2.07
CA ASN A 750 11.97 13.05 0.77
C ASN A 750 13.42 13.41 0.39
N THR A 751 13.74 13.19 -0.88
CA THR A 751 15.07 13.38 -1.47
C THR A 751 15.01 14.38 -2.62
N LEU A 752 16.16 14.75 -3.19
CA LEU A 752 16.24 15.58 -4.40
C LEU A 752 15.69 14.86 -5.66
N GLU A 753 15.77 13.54 -5.70
CA GLU A 753 15.31 12.73 -6.84
C GLU A 753 13.81 12.42 -6.78
N LEU A 754 13.26 12.31 -5.58
CA LEU A 754 11.86 12.03 -5.35
C LEU A 754 11.45 12.64 -4.02
N SER A 755 10.48 13.54 -4.07
CA SER A 755 9.90 14.19 -2.91
C SER A 755 8.40 14.29 -3.13
N PHE A 756 7.62 13.76 -2.20
CA PHE A 756 6.17 13.76 -2.34
C PHE A 756 5.47 13.80 -0.99
N ASN A 757 4.23 14.25 -1.03
CA ASN A 757 3.26 14.11 0.05
C ASN A 757 1.92 13.74 -0.60
N ILE A 758 1.58 12.45 -0.54
CA ILE A 758 0.39 11.88 -1.19
C ILE A 758 -0.53 11.38 -0.09
N THR A 759 -1.77 11.85 -0.09
CA THR A 759 -2.76 11.53 0.96
C THR A 759 -3.66 10.36 0.57
N SER A 760 -3.98 10.23 -0.72
CA SER A 760 -4.83 9.13 -1.21
C SER A 760 -4.44 8.73 -2.63
N SER A 761 -4.66 7.46 -2.94
CA SER A 761 -4.34 6.87 -4.24
C SER A 761 -5.26 5.71 -4.55
N GLY A 762 -5.51 5.52 -5.85
CA GLY A 762 -6.30 4.42 -6.39
C GLY A 762 -5.71 3.96 -7.71
N LYS A 763 -5.58 2.64 -7.89
CA LYS A 763 -5.04 2.03 -9.10
C LYS A 763 -6.08 1.14 -9.76
N ASN A 764 -6.13 1.19 -11.08
CA ASN A 764 -7.02 0.40 -11.91
C ASN A 764 -6.32 -0.07 -13.17
N ASN A 765 -6.08 -1.37 -13.31
CA ASN A 765 -5.23 -1.94 -14.35
C ASN A 765 -3.87 -1.21 -14.41
N ASN A 766 -3.69 -0.42 -15.48
CA ASN A 766 -2.48 0.33 -15.77
C ASN A 766 -2.58 1.81 -15.43
N SER A 767 -3.69 2.28 -14.86
CA SER A 767 -3.94 3.70 -14.55
C SER A 767 -3.90 3.92 -13.04
N THR A 768 -3.16 4.93 -12.60
CA THR A 768 -3.05 5.32 -11.20
C THR A 768 -3.53 6.76 -11.05
N PHE A 769 -4.42 6.98 -10.08
CA PHE A 769 -4.84 8.30 -9.61
C PHE A 769 -4.30 8.50 -8.22
N PHE A 770 -3.82 9.70 -7.95
CA PHE A 770 -3.41 10.06 -6.60
C PHE A 770 -3.55 11.56 -6.38
N VAL A 771 -3.78 11.92 -5.13
CA VAL A 771 -3.91 13.31 -4.68
C VAL A 771 -2.78 13.64 -3.73
N GLY A 772 -2.24 14.84 -3.86
CA GLY A 772 -1.16 15.31 -3.02
C GLY A 772 -0.22 16.20 -3.81
N SER A 773 1.07 16.05 -3.55
CA SER A 773 2.13 16.80 -4.22
C SER A 773 3.28 15.88 -4.59
N LEU A 774 3.90 16.15 -5.74
CA LEU A 774 4.99 15.33 -6.27
C LEU A 774 6.06 16.22 -6.93
N LYS A 775 7.31 15.99 -6.52
CA LYS A 775 8.52 16.45 -7.18
C LYS A 775 9.40 15.25 -7.52
N SER A 776 9.83 15.13 -8.77
CA SER A 776 10.71 14.06 -9.21
C SER A 776 11.78 14.57 -10.18
N SER A 777 13.00 14.03 -10.03
CA SER A 777 14.15 14.31 -10.91
C SER A 777 14.87 13.00 -11.28
N ASP A 778 15.52 12.92 -12.45
CA ASP A 778 16.21 11.69 -12.90
C ASP A 778 17.54 11.47 -12.18
N SER A 779 18.24 12.56 -11.88
CA SER A 779 19.56 12.53 -11.24
C SER A 779 19.72 13.69 -10.26
N ILE A 780 20.48 13.46 -9.19
CA ILE A 780 21.03 14.54 -8.38
C ILE A 780 22.07 15.30 -9.24
N GLY A 781 22.01 16.62 -9.18
CA GLY A 781 22.91 17.53 -9.88
C GLY A 781 23.69 18.34 -8.84
N ASN A 782 25.01 18.23 -8.85
CA ASN A 782 25.85 18.94 -7.88
C ASN A 782 26.30 20.31 -8.44
N LYS A 783 25.35 21.23 -8.67
CA LYS A 783 25.54 22.53 -9.35
C LYS A 783 26.06 22.42 -10.79
N GLY A 784 26.01 21.22 -11.34
CA GLY A 784 26.36 20.89 -12.71
C GLY A 784 26.38 19.39 -12.94
N THR A 785 26.19 18.98 -14.19
CA THR A 785 26.07 17.56 -14.56
C THR A 785 26.77 17.31 -15.90
N PHE A 786 27.55 16.24 -15.97
CA PHE A 786 28.02 15.65 -17.23
C PHE A 786 26.91 14.82 -17.85
N ILE A 787 26.80 14.89 -19.18
CA ILE A 787 25.86 14.10 -19.97
C ILE A 787 26.55 13.47 -21.17
N ASN A 788 26.29 12.18 -21.40
CA ASN A 788 26.80 11.46 -22.56
C ASN A 788 25.77 11.42 -23.72
N GLY A 789 26.14 10.85 -24.86
CA GLY A 789 25.26 10.77 -26.04
C GLY A 789 24.01 9.89 -25.86
N SER A 790 23.96 9.05 -24.82
CA SER A 790 22.79 8.25 -24.44
C SER A 790 21.84 8.99 -23.50
N GLY A 791 22.26 10.14 -22.95
CA GLY A 791 21.51 10.90 -21.94
C GLY A 791 21.84 10.53 -20.49
N ASP A 792 22.82 9.65 -20.24
CA ASP A 792 23.22 9.30 -18.87
C ASP A 792 23.90 10.49 -18.20
N GLN A 793 23.51 10.77 -16.97
CA GLN A 793 23.95 11.92 -16.19
C GLN A 793 24.94 11.51 -15.09
N SER A 794 25.95 12.34 -14.81
CA SER A 794 26.88 12.15 -13.70
C SER A 794 27.37 13.47 -13.12
N ASN A 795 27.67 13.48 -11.82
CA ASN A 795 28.17 14.68 -11.16
C ASN A 795 29.55 15.08 -11.68
N ILE A 796 29.82 16.39 -11.69
CA ILE A 796 31.14 16.94 -12.04
C ILE A 796 32.21 16.49 -11.05
N THR A 797 31.85 16.43 -9.78
CA THR A 797 32.70 15.99 -8.68
C THR A 797 31.84 15.33 -7.59
N ASN A 798 32.47 14.47 -6.78
CA ASN A 798 31.89 13.87 -5.59
C ASN A 798 31.90 14.81 -4.36
N GLU A 799 32.56 15.97 -4.43
CA GLU A 799 32.57 16.98 -3.37
C GLU A 799 31.25 17.77 -3.36
N GLU A 800 30.57 17.85 -2.23
CA GLU A 800 29.33 18.64 -2.12
C GLU A 800 29.62 20.14 -2.23
N PHE A 801 28.90 20.84 -3.09
CA PHE A 801 28.94 22.30 -3.16
C PHE A 801 27.82 22.94 -2.32
N SER A 802 28.16 23.94 -1.50
CA SER A 802 27.19 24.67 -0.66
C SER A 802 26.87 26.05 -1.25
N GLN A 803 25.58 26.40 -1.29
CA GLN A 803 25.03 27.73 -1.70
C GLN A 803 25.78 28.37 -2.90
N SER A 804 25.79 27.67 -4.03
CA SER A 804 26.85 27.84 -5.03
C SER A 804 26.35 27.80 -6.46
N VAL A 805 27.10 28.46 -7.34
CA VAL A 805 26.90 28.48 -8.78
C VAL A 805 28.21 28.21 -9.51
N ILE A 806 28.20 27.34 -10.52
CA ILE A 806 29.33 27.13 -11.44
C ILE A 806 29.09 27.95 -12.70
N ASN A 807 30.02 28.85 -13.02
CA ASN A 807 29.89 29.79 -14.14
C ASN A 807 30.69 29.35 -15.38
N SER A 808 31.83 28.69 -15.20
CA SER A 808 32.75 28.38 -16.29
C SER A 808 33.51 27.08 -16.06
N GLY A 809 33.74 26.33 -17.14
CA GLY A 809 34.64 25.18 -17.16
C GLY A 809 35.64 25.31 -18.31
N VAL A 810 36.88 24.86 -18.07
CA VAL A 810 37.92 24.78 -19.11
C VAL A 810 38.53 23.39 -19.13
N TYR A 811 38.69 22.87 -20.35
CA TYR A 811 39.37 21.61 -20.61
C TYR A 811 40.87 21.86 -20.66
N ILE A 812 41.65 21.12 -19.87
CA ILE A 812 43.12 21.21 -19.91
C ILE A 812 43.71 20.06 -20.71
N ASN A 813 43.29 18.84 -20.40
CA ASN A 813 43.68 17.62 -21.09
C ASN A 813 42.73 16.46 -20.72
N ASN A 814 42.94 15.27 -21.28
CA ASN A 814 42.05 14.12 -21.07
C ASN A 814 41.85 13.73 -19.60
N SER A 815 42.81 14.08 -18.73
CA SER A 815 42.74 13.78 -17.30
C SER A 815 42.28 14.96 -16.44
N LEU A 816 42.35 16.21 -16.91
CA LEU A 816 42.17 17.40 -16.06
C LEU A 816 41.21 18.40 -16.71
N SER A 817 40.20 18.80 -15.94
CA SER A 817 39.34 19.95 -16.21
C SER A 817 39.29 20.87 -14.99
N VAL A 818 39.06 22.16 -15.21
CA VAL A 818 38.99 23.16 -14.15
C VAL A 818 37.64 23.87 -14.23
N PHE A 819 36.98 24.01 -13.09
CA PHE A 819 35.68 24.67 -12.97
C PHE A 819 35.77 25.86 -12.03
N GLY A 820 35.07 26.93 -12.38
CA GLY A 820 35.08 28.20 -11.67
C GLY A 820 33.67 28.76 -11.50
N GLY A 821 33.44 29.39 -10.36
CA GLY A 821 32.16 30.00 -10.03
C GLY A 821 32.18 30.76 -8.71
N GLU A 822 31.03 30.77 -8.04
CA GLU A 822 30.88 31.23 -6.65
C GLU A 822 30.45 30.02 -5.82
N PHE A 823 31.39 29.39 -5.11
CA PHE A 823 31.10 28.18 -4.36
C PHE A 823 32.09 27.89 -3.24
N ASN A 824 31.64 27.10 -2.26
CA ASN A 824 32.50 26.43 -1.29
C ASN A 824 32.20 24.91 -1.32
N THR A 825 33.26 24.09 -1.39
CA THR A 825 33.14 22.62 -1.26
C THR A 825 33.14 22.18 0.20
N SER A 826 32.70 20.95 0.47
CA SER A 826 32.84 20.28 1.77
C SER A 826 34.29 20.23 2.30
N SER A 827 35.27 20.14 1.41
CA SER A 827 36.71 20.19 1.71
C SER A 827 37.28 21.60 1.90
N GLY A 828 36.47 22.66 1.76
CA GLY A 828 36.88 24.05 1.96
C GLY A 828 37.54 24.72 0.74
N ILE A 829 37.43 24.13 -0.45
CA ILE A 829 37.88 24.74 -1.71
C ILE A 829 36.88 25.83 -2.10
N ARG A 830 37.37 27.01 -2.49
CA ARG A 830 36.54 28.17 -2.82
C ARG A 830 36.72 28.61 -4.27
N ASN A 831 35.61 28.78 -4.99
CA ASN A 831 35.47 29.40 -6.31
C ASN A 831 36.25 28.81 -7.51
N LEU A 832 37.29 28.02 -7.28
CA LEU A 832 38.10 27.39 -8.33
C LEU A 832 38.48 25.97 -7.94
N VAL A 833 38.07 25.01 -8.76
CA VAL A 833 38.25 23.58 -8.48
C VAL A 833 38.85 22.86 -9.68
N PHE A 834 39.84 22.00 -9.40
CA PHE A 834 40.52 21.16 -10.36
C PHE A 834 40.00 19.73 -10.21
N VAL A 835 39.47 19.18 -11.30
CA VAL A 835 38.86 17.85 -11.32
C VAL A 835 39.70 16.94 -12.20
N SER A 836 40.23 15.87 -11.60
CA SER A 836 41.04 14.87 -12.28
C SER A 836 40.50 13.47 -12.03
N GLY A 837 39.73 12.94 -12.98
CA GLY A 837 38.92 11.74 -12.74
C GLY A 837 37.95 11.98 -11.59
N ASN A 838 38.04 11.19 -10.52
CA ASN A 838 37.22 11.35 -9.32
C ASN A 838 37.90 12.20 -8.23
N GLU A 839 39.14 12.65 -8.45
CA GLU A 839 39.88 13.46 -7.48
C GLU A 839 39.59 14.94 -7.69
N THR A 840 39.41 15.65 -6.58
CA THR A 840 39.11 17.07 -6.56
C THR A 840 40.17 17.80 -5.75
N SER A 841 40.71 18.88 -6.30
CA SER A 841 41.74 19.70 -5.65
C SER A 841 41.50 21.19 -5.88
N GLY A 842 42.06 22.01 -5.00
CA GLY A 842 41.95 23.46 -5.03
C GLY A 842 43.31 24.12 -4.94
N VAL A 843 43.30 25.45 -5.05
CA VAL A 843 44.47 26.31 -4.90
C VAL A 843 44.26 27.31 -3.78
N ASP A 844 45.32 27.67 -3.06
CA ASP A 844 45.26 28.59 -1.94
C ASP A 844 45.08 30.04 -2.44
N ILE A 845 43.83 30.50 -2.46
CA ILE A 845 43.44 31.84 -2.89
C ILE A 845 42.67 32.52 -1.76
N SER A 846 43.11 33.72 -1.38
CA SER A 846 42.39 34.57 -0.44
C SER A 846 41.37 35.44 -1.18
N TRP A 847 40.15 34.94 -1.29
CA TRP A 847 39.05 35.65 -1.97
C TRP A 847 38.47 36.76 -1.10
N ALA A 848 38.23 37.95 -1.69
CA ALA A 848 37.37 38.96 -1.07
C ALA A 848 35.91 38.48 -0.97
N SER A 849 35.11 39.15 -0.14
CA SER A 849 33.67 38.85 -0.03
C SER A 849 32.96 39.12 -1.36
N ASN A 850 32.11 38.19 -1.81
CA ASN A 850 31.34 38.23 -3.06
C ASN A 850 32.17 38.14 -4.35
N SER A 851 33.43 37.72 -4.27
CA SER A 851 34.22 37.44 -5.47
C SER A 851 33.80 36.09 -6.07
N SER A 852 33.78 36.01 -7.40
CA SER A 852 33.49 34.77 -8.13
C SER A 852 34.38 34.65 -9.36
N VAL A 853 34.60 33.41 -9.82
CA VAL A 853 35.22 33.15 -11.11
C VAL A 853 34.14 33.21 -12.19
N THR A 854 34.36 34.05 -13.20
CA THR A 854 33.42 34.28 -14.30
C THR A 854 33.89 33.63 -15.60
N ARG A 855 35.20 33.53 -15.82
CA ARG A 855 35.77 32.95 -17.04
C ARG A 855 37.10 32.24 -16.78
N LEU A 856 37.28 31.09 -17.43
CA LEU A 856 38.53 30.34 -17.44
C LEU A 856 39.05 30.20 -18.87
N PHE A 857 40.36 30.37 -19.04
CA PHE A 857 41.04 30.16 -20.32
C PHE A 857 42.42 29.55 -20.04
N ALA A 858 42.83 28.55 -20.81
CA ALA A 858 44.10 27.87 -20.63
C ALA A 858 44.89 27.87 -21.94
N GLU A 859 46.16 28.26 -21.86
CA GLU A 859 47.06 28.27 -23.01
C GLU A 859 48.53 28.27 -22.57
N ASN A 860 49.40 27.55 -23.27
CA ASN A 860 50.84 27.41 -22.96
C ASN A 860 51.13 27.04 -21.48
N ASP A 861 50.45 26.02 -20.95
CA ASP A 861 50.55 25.54 -19.56
C ASP A 861 50.20 26.58 -18.48
N ARG A 862 49.48 27.64 -18.87
CA ARG A 862 48.97 28.67 -17.96
C ARG A 862 47.45 28.64 -17.97
N LEU A 863 46.88 28.71 -16.78
CA LEU A 863 45.47 28.98 -16.54
C LEU A 863 45.31 30.46 -16.23
N PHE A 864 44.55 31.15 -17.07
CA PHE A 864 44.10 32.51 -16.88
C PHE A 864 42.71 32.48 -16.27
N VAL A 865 42.55 33.16 -15.14
CA VAL A 865 41.30 33.17 -14.37
C VAL A 865 40.75 34.59 -14.34
N GLY A 866 39.61 34.77 -15.01
CA GLY A 866 38.82 35.99 -14.99
C GLY A 866 37.80 35.94 -13.86
N THR A 867 37.65 37.05 -13.14
CA THR A 867 36.83 37.15 -11.95
C THR A 867 35.88 38.33 -12.02
N ASN A 868 34.80 38.23 -11.25
CA ASN A 868 34.07 39.38 -10.74
C ASN A 868 34.59 39.64 -9.32
N GLY A 869 35.23 40.79 -9.11
CA GLY A 869 35.84 41.16 -7.84
C GLY A 869 37.30 40.72 -7.67
N SER A 870 37.78 40.82 -6.43
CA SER A 870 39.20 40.81 -6.09
C SER A 870 39.61 39.71 -5.09
N GLY A 871 40.91 39.56 -4.90
CA GLY A 871 41.49 38.64 -3.92
C GLY A 871 43.01 38.78 -3.84
N SER A 872 43.66 37.80 -3.24
CA SER A 872 45.12 37.74 -3.12
C SER A 872 45.66 36.32 -3.32
N VAL A 873 46.77 36.22 -4.06
CA VAL A 873 47.51 34.98 -4.36
C VAL A 873 49.00 35.23 -4.18
N ASP A 874 49.72 34.37 -3.44
CA ASP A 874 51.17 34.51 -3.17
C ASP A 874 51.60 35.96 -2.76
N ASN A 875 50.82 36.62 -1.90
CA ASN A 875 50.99 38.01 -1.45
C ASN A 875 50.81 39.11 -2.53
N HIS A 876 50.28 38.77 -3.70
CA HIS A 876 49.89 39.71 -4.74
C HIS A 876 48.37 39.83 -4.79
N ASN A 877 47.87 41.06 -4.75
CA ASN A 877 46.44 41.30 -4.92
C ASN A 877 46.10 41.23 -6.41
N PHE A 878 44.96 40.59 -6.73
CA PHE A 878 44.37 40.64 -8.05
C PHE A 878 43.00 41.32 -7.98
N ASP A 879 42.62 41.98 -9.05
CA ASP A 879 41.27 42.52 -9.25
C ASP A 879 40.88 42.25 -10.70
N GLY A 880 39.90 41.37 -10.91
CA GLY A 880 39.43 40.92 -12.23
C GLY A 880 40.23 39.81 -12.92
N VAL A 881 41.56 39.69 -12.76
CA VAL A 881 42.32 38.62 -13.44
C VAL A 881 43.57 38.18 -12.68
N PHE A 882 43.88 36.87 -12.70
CA PHE A 882 45.16 36.31 -12.25
C PHE A 882 45.61 35.11 -13.09
N ILE A 883 46.88 34.73 -12.94
CA ILE A 883 47.55 33.70 -13.74
C ILE A 883 48.10 32.59 -12.82
N TYR A 884 47.77 31.34 -13.15
CA TYR A 884 48.24 30.13 -12.49
C TYR A 884 49.00 29.22 -13.47
N ASN A 885 50.14 28.66 -13.07
CA ASN A 885 50.93 27.75 -13.91
C ASN A 885 50.55 26.29 -13.60
N LEU A 886 50.10 25.57 -14.62
CA LEU A 886 49.61 24.19 -14.50
C LEU A 886 50.74 23.16 -14.37
N ASN A 887 51.94 23.46 -14.88
CA ASN A 887 53.06 22.50 -14.88
C ASN A 887 53.72 22.28 -13.51
N ASN A 888 53.82 23.34 -12.71
CA ASN A 888 54.50 23.31 -11.42
C ASN A 888 53.56 23.62 -10.24
N ASN A 889 52.26 23.79 -10.53
CA ASN A 889 51.23 24.11 -9.55
C ASN A 889 51.53 25.37 -8.72
N THR A 890 52.10 26.41 -9.34
CA THR A 890 52.38 27.70 -8.67
C THR A 890 51.68 28.85 -9.37
N PHE A 891 51.41 29.93 -8.63
CA PHE A 891 51.01 31.18 -9.26
C PHE A 891 52.15 31.75 -10.13
N GLY A 892 51.79 32.56 -11.12
CA GLY A 892 52.75 33.32 -11.92
C GLY A 892 53.69 34.15 -11.03
N SER A 893 54.99 34.17 -11.36
CA SER A 893 55.98 35.00 -10.64
C SER A 893 55.69 36.50 -10.71
N THR A 894 54.85 36.89 -11.67
CA THR A 894 54.34 38.25 -11.85
C THR A 894 52.87 38.11 -12.20
N GLN A 895 52.02 38.81 -11.44
CA GLN A 895 50.58 38.87 -11.68
C GLN A 895 50.26 40.17 -12.44
N PRO A 896 49.22 40.20 -13.28
CA PRO A 896 48.74 41.45 -13.88
C PRO A 896 48.35 42.47 -12.81
N ASP A 897 48.62 43.76 -13.04
CA ASP A 897 48.05 44.81 -12.20
C ASP A 897 46.52 44.76 -12.28
N GLY A 898 45.83 45.06 -11.18
CA GLY A 898 44.37 44.94 -11.09
C GLY A 898 43.61 45.81 -12.11
N LEU A 899 42.45 45.30 -12.54
CA LEU A 899 41.45 46.05 -13.27
C LEU A 899 40.72 47.01 -12.33
N SER A 900 40.10 48.05 -12.89
CA SER A 900 39.34 49.05 -12.14
C SER A 900 38.11 49.48 -12.91
N SER A 901 37.01 49.69 -12.19
CA SER A 901 35.75 50.17 -12.74
C SER A 901 35.19 51.31 -11.88
N ASN A 902 34.60 52.30 -12.52
CA ASN A 902 33.89 53.40 -11.88
C ASN A 902 32.47 52.99 -11.43
N SER A 903 31.93 51.91 -11.99
CA SER A 903 30.58 51.39 -11.72
C SER A 903 30.53 50.33 -10.60
N GLY A 904 31.68 49.87 -10.10
CA GLY A 904 31.76 48.86 -9.05
C GLY A 904 33.02 48.00 -9.15
N SER A 905 32.89 46.71 -8.83
CA SER A 905 33.95 45.72 -9.07
C SER A 905 34.09 45.45 -10.58
N PRO A 906 35.32 45.36 -11.11
CA PRO A 906 35.52 44.97 -12.51
C PRO A 906 35.03 43.52 -12.73
N VAL A 907 34.44 43.28 -13.91
CA VAL A 907 33.97 41.95 -14.33
C VAL A 907 34.70 41.54 -15.59
N VAL A 908 35.34 40.37 -15.58
CA VAL A 908 35.91 39.78 -16.80
C VAL A 908 34.91 38.82 -17.41
N ASN A 909 34.55 39.05 -18.67
CA ASN A 909 33.58 38.22 -19.41
C ASN A 909 34.26 37.25 -20.37
N GLU A 910 35.39 37.65 -20.97
CA GLU A 910 36.09 36.84 -21.97
C GLU A 910 37.61 37.00 -21.90
N LEU A 911 38.33 35.91 -22.21
CA LEU A 911 39.79 35.83 -22.19
C LEU A 911 40.30 35.17 -23.48
N GLY A 912 41.48 35.58 -23.93
CA GLY A 912 42.11 34.99 -25.10
C GLY A 912 43.57 35.42 -25.24
N PHE A 913 44.23 35.00 -26.31
CA PHE A 913 45.66 35.19 -26.46
C PHE A 913 46.02 35.67 -27.85
N LEU A 914 46.85 36.70 -27.97
CA LEU A 914 47.28 37.25 -29.25
C LEU A 914 48.80 37.15 -29.41
N ASN A 915 49.23 36.54 -30.51
CA ASN A 915 50.63 36.48 -30.95
C ASN A 915 51.59 35.93 -29.87
N ASN A 916 51.11 34.97 -29.07
CA ASN A 916 51.80 34.42 -27.91
C ASN A 916 52.41 35.43 -26.92
N THR A 917 51.93 36.67 -26.94
CA THR A 917 52.54 37.80 -26.23
C THR A 917 51.51 38.48 -25.35
N TYR A 918 50.30 38.68 -25.85
CA TYR A 918 49.28 39.48 -25.19
C TYR A 918 48.11 38.62 -24.72
N LEU A 919 47.86 38.59 -23.40
CA LEU A 919 46.58 38.16 -22.86
C LEU A 919 45.54 39.23 -23.16
N ILE A 920 44.51 38.88 -23.92
CA ILE A 920 43.39 39.75 -24.23
C ILE A 920 42.36 39.57 -23.12
N VAL A 921 41.95 40.67 -22.49
CA VAL A 921 40.95 40.68 -21.43
C VAL A 921 39.79 41.55 -21.87
N GLY A 922 38.61 40.93 -21.99
CA GLY A 922 37.35 41.57 -22.35
C GLY A 922 36.38 41.54 -21.17
N GLY A 923 35.72 42.65 -20.87
CA GLY A 923 34.78 42.70 -19.74
C GLY A 923 34.08 44.04 -19.53
N ASP A 924 33.63 44.25 -18.30
CA ASP A 924 33.09 45.50 -17.78
C ASP A 924 34.09 46.13 -16.80
N PHE A 925 34.94 47.02 -17.32
CA PHE A 925 35.93 47.78 -16.57
C PHE A 925 36.37 49.02 -17.36
N ASP A 926 36.97 50.00 -16.68
CA ASP A 926 37.37 51.29 -17.26
C ASP A 926 38.88 51.39 -17.52
N SER A 927 39.70 50.75 -16.68
CA SER A 927 41.16 50.79 -16.80
C SER A 927 41.84 49.58 -16.16
N ALA A 928 43.07 49.29 -16.61
CA ALA A 928 43.93 48.24 -16.08
C ALA A 928 45.27 48.83 -15.62
N GLY A 929 45.55 48.76 -14.31
CA GLY A 929 46.68 49.46 -13.69
C GLY A 929 46.65 50.97 -13.97
N SER A 930 47.58 51.46 -14.79
CA SER A 930 47.66 52.87 -15.19
C SER A 930 47.17 53.16 -16.62
N VAL A 931 46.72 52.12 -17.33
CA VAL A 931 46.29 52.21 -18.73
C VAL A 931 44.78 52.34 -18.81
N SER A 932 44.31 53.40 -19.47
CA SER A 932 42.89 53.58 -19.78
C SER A 932 42.54 52.75 -21.02
N CYS A 933 41.85 51.64 -20.80
CA CYS A 933 41.34 50.73 -21.82
C CYS A 933 40.00 50.20 -21.33
N SER A 934 38.91 50.87 -21.72
CA SER A 934 37.56 50.52 -21.26
C SER A 934 37.08 49.26 -22.00
N GLY A 935 36.78 48.22 -21.24
CA GLY A 935 36.22 46.95 -21.71
C GLY A 935 37.16 46.00 -22.43
N LEU A 936 38.27 46.48 -23.03
CA LEU A 936 39.23 45.64 -23.76
C LEU A 936 40.66 46.09 -23.50
N CYS A 937 41.42 45.29 -22.74
CA CYS A 937 42.84 45.55 -22.44
C CYS A 937 43.71 44.36 -22.87
N PHE A 938 45.00 44.64 -23.11
CA PHE A 938 45.99 43.63 -23.51
C PHE A 938 47.12 43.61 -22.48
N TYR A 939 47.36 42.47 -21.83
CA TYR A 939 48.47 42.30 -20.90
C TYR A 939 49.64 41.61 -21.61
N ASN A 940 50.74 42.31 -21.77
CA ASN A 940 51.96 41.77 -22.35
C ASN A 940 52.63 40.84 -21.32
N ILE A 941 52.56 39.53 -21.53
CA ILE A 941 53.06 38.56 -20.55
C ILE A 941 54.59 38.56 -20.48
N ASN A 942 55.28 39.06 -21.51
CA ASN A 942 56.74 39.12 -21.55
C ASN A 942 57.26 40.38 -20.84
N GLU A 943 56.60 41.53 -21.02
CA GLU A 943 56.99 42.80 -20.41
C GLU A 943 56.27 43.10 -19.08
N THR A 944 55.25 42.30 -18.73
CA THR A 944 54.47 42.37 -17.50
C THR A 944 53.71 43.67 -17.28
N ASN A 945 53.26 44.31 -18.37
CA ASN A 945 52.52 45.57 -18.37
C ASN A 945 51.21 45.47 -19.20
N TRP A 946 50.28 46.39 -18.92
CA TRP A 946 49.07 46.57 -19.71
C TRP A 946 49.32 47.49 -20.91
N GLU A 947 48.60 47.26 -22.00
CA GLU A 947 48.62 48.04 -23.24
C GLU A 947 47.18 48.16 -23.81
N SER A 948 46.91 49.24 -24.56
CA SER A 948 45.72 49.38 -25.39
C SER A 948 46.13 49.28 -26.85
N LEU A 949 45.76 48.18 -27.52
CA LEU A 949 46.13 47.92 -28.92
C LEU A 949 45.03 48.33 -29.93
N VAL A 950 43.87 48.74 -29.43
CA VAL A 950 42.74 49.21 -30.23
C VAL A 950 42.45 50.66 -29.85
N ASP A 951 42.75 51.58 -30.76
CA ASP A 951 42.49 53.01 -30.56
C ASP A 951 40.98 53.31 -30.63
N SER A 952 40.53 54.35 -29.93
CA SER A 952 39.14 54.83 -29.95
C SER A 952 38.08 53.79 -29.54
N PHE A 953 38.46 52.77 -28.76
CA PHE A 953 37.55 51.74 -28.26
C PHE A 953 37.11 52.04 -26.82
N SER A 954 35.83 51.77 -26.52
CA SER A 954 35.26 51.78 -25.17
C SER A 954 33.96 50.97 -25.12
N GLY A 955 33.47 50.67 -23.93
CA GLY A 955 32.20 49.95 -23.72
C GLY A 955 32.39 48.65 -22.96
N THR A 956 31.37 47.80 -22.95
CA THR A 956 31.40 46.51 -22.24
C THR A 956 31.55 45.39 -23.25
N VAL A 957 32.61 44.60 -23.13
CA VAL A 957 32.84 43.40 -23.94
C VAL A 957 32.23 42.20 -23.24
N HIS A 958 31.33 41.49 -23.91
CA HIS A 958 30.71 40.27 -23.39
C HIS A 958 31.32 38.99 -23.97
N ALA A 959 31.74 39.02 -25.23
CA ALA A 959 32.40 37.90 -25.89
C ALA A 959 33.31 38.40 -27.01
N PHE A 960 34.33 37.63 -27.34
CA PHE A 960 35.13 37.81 -28.55
C PHE A 960 35.65 36.47 -29.04
N ARG A 961 35.99 36.40 -30.32
CA ARG A 961 36.55 35.21 -30.96
C ARG A 961 37.37 35.58 -32.19
N PHE A 962 38.45 34.87 -32.45
CA PHE A 962 39.21 35.00 -33.69
C PHE A 962 38.50 34.30 -34.85
N VAL A 963 38.45 34.98 -35.99
CA VAL A 963 38.05 34.41 -37.29
C VAL A 963 39.24 33.67 -37.92
N ASN A 964 40.42 34.26 -37.76
CA ASN A 964 41.71 33.78 -38.22
C ASN A 964 42.81 34.43 -37.36
N ASP A 965 44.07 34.23 -37.73
CA ASP A 965 45.24 34.72 -37.00
C ASP A 965 45.25 36.24 -36.67
N THR A 966 44.55 37.08 -37.43
CA THR A 966 44.67 38.56 -37.32
C THR A 966 43.34 39.26 -37.09
N VAL A 967 42.23 38.61 -37.40
CA VAL A 967 40.89 39.21 -37.33
C VAL A 967 40.15 38.73 -36.09
N LEU A 968 39.87 39.66 -35.18
CA LEU A 968 39.08 39.47 -33.97
C LEU A 968 37.66 40.01 -34.18
N ILE A 969 36.64 39.23 -33.81
CA ILE A 969 35.27 39.71 -33.68
C ILE A 969 34.95 39.89 -32.20
N ILE A 970 34.37 41.04 -31.86
CA ILE A 970 34.04 41.46 -30.49
C ILE A 970 32.55 41.74 -30.44
N ALA A 971 31.88 41.21 -29.43
CA ALA A 971 30.47 41.40 -29.15
C ALA A 971 30.26 42.10 -27.80
N GLY A 972 29.29 43.01 -27.76
CA GLY A 972 28.88 43.64 -26.52
C GLY A 972 28.09 44.92 -26.72
N ASP A 973 28.23 45.85 -25.77
CA ASP A 973 27.78 47.23 -25.93
C ASP A 973 29.01 48.10 -26.16
N LEU A 974 29.37 48.25 -27.44
CA LEU A 974 30.68 48.72 -27.86
C LEU A 974 30.56 50.12 -28.47
N ARG A 975 31.63 50.89 -28.34
CA ARG A 975 31.76 52.18 -29.03
C ARG A 975 33.15 52.27 -29.66
N TYR A 976 33.17 52.39 -30.98
CA TYR A 976 34.39 52.44 -31.79
C TYR A 976 34.30 53.59 -32.79
N ASP A 977 35.31 54.47 -32.81
CA ASP A 977 35.35 55.68 -33.65
C ASP A 977 34.07 56.53 -33.57
N SER A 978 33.51 56.66 -32.36
CA SER A 978 32.26 57.36 -32.04
C SER A 978 30.96 56.72 -32.56
N ASN A 979 31.02 55.51 -33.10
CA ASN A 979 29.83 54.73 -33.49
C ASN A 979 29.52 53.69 -32.41
N ASP A 980 28.24 53.57 -32.06
CA ASP A 980 27.77 52.52 -31.16
C ASP A 980 27.56 51.23 -31.98
N LEU A 981 28.17 50.14 -31.55
CA LEU A 981 28.24 48.85 -32.24
C LEU A 981 27.88 47.72 -31.28
N LYS A 982 27.23 46.67 -31.81
CA LYS A 982 26.88 45.46 -31.03
C LYS A 982 27.77 44.26 -31.38
N LEU A 983 28.29 44.28 -32.60
CA LEU A 983 29.36 43.42 -33.10
C LEU A 983 30.36 44.31 -33.82
N MET A 984 31.64 44.00 -33.66
CA MET A 984 32.75 44.71 -34.29
C MET A 984 33.79 43.70 -34.79
N SER A 985 34.32 43.89 -35.99
CA SER A 985 35.52 43.19 -36.47
C SER A 985 36.73 44.11 -36.41
N TYR A 986 37.86 43.59 -35.95
CA TYR A 986 39.14 44.30 -35.91
C TYR A 986 40.26 43.42 -36.48
N ASP A 987 40.95 43.91 -37.50
CA ASP A 987 42.12 43.25 -38.08
C ASP A 987 43.40 43.91 -37.57
N PHE A 988 44.21 43.19 -36.78
CA PHE A 988 45.45 43.69 -36.20
C PHE A 988 46.54 43.99 -37.25
N ASN A 989 46.40 43.50 -38.50
CA ASN A 989 47.33 43.79 -39.59
C ASN A 989 46.85 44.91 -40.52
N SER A 990 45.61 45.39 -40.38
CA SER A 990 45.06 46.45 -41.23
C SER A 990 45.26 47.83 -40.61
N THR A 991 45.45 48.85 -41.45
CA THR A 991 45.42 50.27 -41.06
C THR A 991 44.06 50.92 -41.34
N SER A 992 43.12 50.17 -41.92
CA SER A 992 41.76 50.62 -42.21
C SER A 992 40.76 49.56 -41.72
N HIS A 993 39.89 49.96 -40.80
CA HIS A 993 38.96 49.07 -40.11
C HIS A 993 37.51 49.37 -40.51
N SER A 994 37.08 48.84 -41.65
CA SER A 994 35.67 48.88 -42.06
C SER A 994 34.89 47.76 -41.40
N GLN A 995 33.72 48.08 -40.82
CA GLN A 995 32.81 47.08 -40.25
C GLN A 995 31.96 46.42 -41.34
N PRO A 996 31.67 45.11 -41.26
CA PRO A 996 30.70 44.47 -42.15
C PRO A 996 29.32 45.15 -42.07
N ASP A 997 28.72 45.44 -43.23
CA ASP A 997 27.47 46.23 -43.31
C ASP A 997 26.33 45.64 -42.45
N HIS A 998 26.25 44.31 -42.37
CA HIS A 998 25.21 43.61 -41.62
C HIS A 998 25.39 43.71 -40.09
N PHE A 999 26.57 44.05 -39.58
CA PHE A 999 26.77 44.26 -38.13
C PHE A 999 26.01 45.49 -37.62
N SER A 1000 25.90 46.54 -38.43
CA SER A 1000 25.15 47.76 -38.08
C SER A 1000 23.63 47.57 -38.00
N GLN A 1001 23.11 46.41 -38.46
CA GLN A 1001 21.69 46.09 -38.43
C GLN A 1001 21.24 45.61 -37.03
N LEU A 1002 22.19 45.25 -36.17
CA LEU A 1002 21.93 44.84 -34.79
C LEU A 1002 21.76 46.07 -33.90
N ASN A 1003 20.67 46.09 -33.13
CA ASN A 1003 20.31 47.19 -32.24
C ASN A 1003 20.21 46.78 -30.76
N ARG A 1004 20.46 45.50 -30.45
CA ARG A 1004 20.43 44.93 -29.10
C ARG A 1004 21.83 44.44 -28.72
N THR A 1005 22.17 44.53 -27.43
CA THR A 1005 23.45 44.08 -26.90
C THR A 1005 23.64 42.58 -27.14
N VAL A 1006 24.76 42.22 -27.76
CA VAL A 1006 25.11 40.82 -28.04
C VAL A 1006 26.02 40.33 -26.92
N GLU A 1007 25.56 39.32 -26.20
CA GLU A 1007 26.31 38.70 -25.10
C GLU A 1007 27.10 37.47 -25.55
N LYS A 1008 26.57 36.71 -26.51
CA LYS A 1008 27.20 35.52 -27.11
C LYS A 1008 27.04 35.52 -28.62
N PHE A 1009 28.01 34.93 -29.33
CA PHE A 1009 27.88 34.70 -30.77
C PHE A 1009 28.62 33.45 -31.22
N ILE A 1010 28.17 32.89 -32.35
CA ILE A 1010 28.76 31.72 -33.00
C ILE A 1010 29.01 32.07 -34.46
N LEU A 1011 30.28 31.95 -34.89
CA LEU A 1011 30.65 31.99 -36.29
C LEU A 1011 30.53 30.59 -36.86
N VAL A 1012 29.53 30.37 -37.72
CA VAL A 1012 29.27 29.04 -38.31
C VAL A 1012 30.29 28.76 -39.42
N ASP A 1013 30.55 29.75 -40.27
CA ASP A 1013 31.45 29.60 -41.43
C ASP A 1013 32.89 30.08 -41.16
N ASN A 1014 33.22 30.46 -39.92
CA ASN A 1014 34.50 31.09 -39.56
C ASN A 1014 34.89 32.24 -40.50
N SER A 1015 33.93 33.12 -40.78
CA SER A 1015 34.06 34.28 -41.68
C SER A 1015 33.29 35.47 -41.12
N THR A 1016 33.73 36.69 -41.44
CA THR A 1016 33.03 37.94 -41.09
C THR A 1016 31.75 38.13 -41.90
N ASP A 1017 31.65 37.54 -43.10
CA ASP A 1017 30.49 37.68 -44.01
C ASP A 1017 29.65 36.39 -44.13
N GLY A 1018 30.04 35.34 -43.40
CA GLY A 1018 29.36 34.04 -43.41
C GLY A 1018 28.15 34.00 -42.48
N ARG A 1019 27.60 32.80 -42.25
CA ARG A 1019 26.51 32.58 -41.29
C ARG A 1019 26.98 32.85 -39.85
N ILE A 1020 26.20 33.61 -39.10
CA ILE A 1020 26.49 34.03 -37.72
C ILE A 1020 25.23 33.89 -36.88
N ILE A 1021 25.36 33.39 -35.66
CA ILE A 1021 24.28 33.35 -34.67
C ILE A 1021 24.69 34.27 -33.53
N VAL A 1022 23.78 35.11 -33.05
CA VAL A 1022 23.99 36.02 -31.92
C VAL A 1022 22.90 35.81 -30.89
N SER A 1023 23.25 35.99 -29.62
CA SER A 1023 22.32 35.96 -28.51
C SER A 1023 22.61 37.12 -27.56
N GLY A 1024 21.56 37.75 -27.06
CA GLY A 1024 21.59 38.50 -25.81
C GLY A 1024 20.88 37.70 -24.71
N SER A 1025 20.62 38.36 -23.59
CA SER A 1025 19.88 37.76 -22.46
C SER A 1025 18.43 37.41 -22.79
N ASP A 1026 17.81 38.04 -23.78
CA ASP A 1026 16.38 37.87 -24.10
C ASP A 1026 16.12 37.75 -25.61
N PHE A 1027 17.12 37.34 -26.40
CA PHE A 1027 16.94 37.05 -27.84
C PHE A 1027 18.00 36.17 -28.45
N ILE A 1028 17.62 35.56 -29.57
CA ILE A 1028 18.52 34.84 -30.48
C ILE A 1028 18.20 35.24 -31.92
N GLN A 1029 19.22 35.71 -32.65
CA GLN A 1029 19.13 36.06 -34.06
C GLN A 1029 20.19 35.32 -34.87
N ALA A 1030 19.86 34.98 -36.11
CA ALA A 1030 20.75 34.34 -37.04
C ALA A 1030 20.86 35.12 -38.34
N TYR A 1031 22.09 35.35 -38.79
CA TYR A 1031 22.41 35.82 -40.13
C TYR A 1031 22.68 34.62 -41.02
N ASP A 1032 21.91 34.47 -42.10
CA ASP A 1032 22.00 33.31 -43.01
C ASP A 1032 23.04 33.46 -44.14
N GLY A 1033 23.90 34.48 -44.04
CA GLY A 1033 24.80 34.91 -45.12
C GLY A 1033 24.20 36.01 -46.00
N SER A 1034 22.92 36.34 -45.84
CA SER A 1034 22.25 37.41 -46.59
C SER A 1034 21.41 38.36 -45.73
N SER A 1035 20.70 37.85 -44.72
CA SER A 1035 19.80 38.64 -43.87
C SER A 1035 19.70 38.08 -42.45
N TRP A 1036 19.41 38.98 -41.50
CA TRP A 1036 19.12 38.61 -40.11
C TRP A 1036 17.67 38.11 -39.97
N ARG A 1037 17.50 37.03 -39.21
CA ARG A 1037 16.20 36.51 -38.76
C ARG A 1037 16.22 36.25 -37.26
N SER A 1038 15.15 36.63 -36.59
CA SER A 1038 14.84 36.17 -35.23
C SER A 1038 14.46 34.70 -35.26
N ILE A 1039 15.04 33.93 -34.36
CA ILE A 1039 14.75 32.50 -34.20
C ILE A 1039 14.25 32.17 -32.80
N ASP A 1040 13.88 33.19 -32.02
CA ASP A 1040 13.53 33.15 -30.60
C ASP A 1040 12.01 33.27 -30.33
N ASN A 1041 11.18 33.23 -31.37
CA ASN A 1041 9.72 33.48 -31.27
C ASN A 1041 8.97 32.53 -30.30
N GLU A 1042 9.53 31.36 -30.01
CA GLU A 1042 8.93 30.37 -29.10
C GLU A 1042 9.44 30.48 -27.65
N LEU A 1043 10.50 31.26 -27.41
CA LEU A 1043 11.16 31.48 -26.11
C LEU A 1043 10.53 32.68 -25.39
N ASN A 1044 9.30 32.52 -24.90
CA ASN A 1044 8.57 33.61 -24.24
C ASN A 1044 9.14 33.90 -22.86
N ASN A 1045 9.39 35.18 -22.53
CA ASN A 1045 9.90 35.59 -21.21
C ASN A 1045 11.12 34.77 -20.72
N SER A 1046 11.95 34.30 -21.66
CA SER A 1046 13.12 33.47 -21.36
C SER A 1046 14.35 34.35 -21.09
N THR A 1047 15.22 33.91 -20.18
CA THR A 1047 16.56 34.46 -20.00
C THR A 1047 17.59 33.47 -20.51
N ILE A 1048 18.32 33.85 -21.56
CA ILE A 1048 19.36 33.04 -22.18
C ILE A 1048 20.71 33.37 -21.53
N ARG A 1049 21.48 32.34 -21.17
CA ARG A 1049 22.80 32.46 -20.54
C ARG A 1049 23.93 32.00 -21.45
N ASP A 1050 23.72 30.93 -22.21
CA ASP A 1050 24.71 30.41 -23.14
C ASP A 1050 24.07 29.79 -24.39
N ILE A 1051 24.84 29.75 -25.48
CA ILE A 1051 24.44 29.11 -26.74
C ILE A 1051 25.60 28.29 -27.31
N SER A 1052 25.28 27.14 -27.92
CA SER A 1052 26.30 26.28 -28.55
C SER A 1052 25.74 25.50 -29.75
N LEU A 1053 26.58 25.25 -30.75
CA LEU A 1053 26.26 24.32 -31.85
C LEU A 1053 26.75 22.92 -31.49
N LEU A 1054 25.82 21.99 -31.34
CA LEU A 1054 26.13 20.59 -31.06
C LEU A 1054 25.85 19.74 -32.30
N SER A 1055 26.72 18.75 -32.52
CA SER A 1055 26.54 17.81 -33.63
C SER A 1055 25.54 16.71 -33.24
N ILE A 1056 24.79 16.22 -34.21
CA ILE A 1056 23.84 15.11 -34.05
C ILE A 1056 24.24 13.95 -34.96
N SER A 1057 24.01 12.72 -34.49
CA SER A 1057 24.43 11.49 -35.17
C SER A 1057 23.69 11.23 -36.49
N ASN A 1058 22.41 11.65 -36.56
CA ASN A 1058 21.58 11.55 -37.75
C ASN A 1058 21.28 12.96 -38.28
N SER A 1059 21.52 13.21 -39.57
CA SER A 1059 21.21 14.50 -40.19
C SER A 1059 19.73 14.83 -40.01
N ASN A 1060 19.42 16.05 -39.60
CA ASN A 1060 18.06 16.52 -39.45
C ASN A 1060 17.48 16.84 -40.84
N ASP A 1061 16.51 16.06 -41.31
CA ASP A 1061 15.87 16.25 -42.61
C ASP A 1061 15.22 17.64 -42.77
N ASN A 1062 14.87 18.30 -41.66
CA ASN A 1062 14.30 19.65 -41.67
C ASN A 1062 15.36 20.75 -41.77
N ASN A 1063 16.64 20.45 -41.50
CA ASN A 1063 17.72 21.43 -41.58
C ASN A 1063 18.36 21.46 -42.97
N ASN A 1064 17.98 22.45 -43.77
CA ASN A 1064 18.52 22.66 -45.11
C ASN A 1064 19.90 23.34 -45.16
N GLY A 1065 20.55 23.57 -44.02
CA GLY A 1065 21.87 24.21 -43.95
C GLY A 1065 21.83 25.75 -43.95
N SER A 1066 20.65 26.38 -43.89
CA SER A 1066 20.55 27.85 -44.04
C SER A 1066 21.01 28.66 -42.81
N ILE A 1067 20.98 28.09 -41.60
CA ILE A 1067 21.45 28.76 -40.36
C ILE A 1067 22.80 28.19 -39.92
N PHE A 1068 22.84 26.87 -39.79
CA PHE A 1068 23.98 26.06 -39.37
C PHE A 1068 23.97 24.75 -40.15
N ASP A 1069 25.03 23.96 -40.04
CA ASP A 1069 25.18 22.76 -40.86
C ASP A 1069 24.12 21.70 -40.57
N SER A 1070 23.76 20.90 -41.58
CA SER A 1070 22.63 19.95 -41.51
C SER A 1070 22.79 18.85 -40.45
N ASN A 1071 24.00 18.63 -39.96
CA ASN A 1071 24.34 17.69 -38.89
C ASN A 1071 24.48 18.38 -37.52
N GLN A 1072 23.99 19.60 -37.37
CA GLN A 1072 24.04 20.37 -36.13
C GLN A 1072 22.65 20.82 -35.68
N VAL A 1073 22.55 21.15 -34.39
CA VAL A 1073 21.45 21.89 -33.78
C VAL A 1073 22.02 23.00 -32.89
N LEU A 1074 21.27 24.08 -32.72
CA LEU A 1074 21.63 25.15 -31.79
C LEU A 1074 21.03 24.87 -30.42
N VAL A 1075 21.84 24.72 -29.40
CA VAL A 1075 21.42 24.56 -28.01
C VAL A 1075 21.50 25.90 -27.30
N ALA A 1076 20.49 26.23 -26.50
CA ALA A 1076 20.48 27.37 -25.60
C ALA A 1076 20.24 26.89 -24.16
N SER A 1077 20.91 27.53 -23.21
CA SER A 1077 20.71 27.29 -21.78
C SER A 1077 20.33 28.56 -21.04
N GLY A 1078 19.62 28.41 -19.91
CA GLY A 1078 19.28 29.50 -19.01
C GLY A 1078 18.01 29.23 -18.20
N GLU A 1079 17.16 30.23 -18.10
CA GLU A 1079 15.78 30.14 -17.60
C GLU A 1079 14.84 30.27 -18.81
N LEU A 1080 14.42 29.14 -19.36
CA LEU A 1080 13.71 29.11 -20.62
C LEU A 1080 12.24 28.77 -20.38
N ASN A 1081 11.36 29.33 -21.21
CA ASN A 1081 9.94 29.02 -21.19
C ASN A 1081 9.43 28.93 -22.64
N LEU A 1082 9.15 27.70 -23.07
CA LEU A 1082 8.69 27.38 -24.41
C LEU A 1082 7.16 27.35 -24.46
N THR A 1083 6.58 27.97 -25.49
CA THR A 1083 5.13 28.11 -25.67
C THR A 1083 4.34 26.81 -25.43
N ASP A 1084 4.82 25.69 -25.97
CA ASP A 1084 4.11 24.40 -25.93
C ASP A 1084 4.59 23.45 -24.83
N TYR A 1085 5.74 23.75 -24.18
CA TYR A 1085 6.42 22.82 -23.26
C TYR A 1085 6.56 23.33 -21.83
N GLY A 1086 6.34 24.64 -21.61
CA GLY A 1086 6.49 25.28 -20.31
C GLY A 1086 7.93 25.62 -19.96
N TYR A 1087 8.23 25.65 -18.66
CA TYR A 1087 9.53 26.03 -18.12
C TYR A 1087 10.57 24.91 -18.26
N LEU A 1088 11.81 25.27 -18.57
CA LEU A 1088 12.97 24.36 -18.66
C LEU A 1088 14.28 25.15 -18.63
N ASN A 1089 15.42 24.46 -18.63
CA ASN A 1089 16.72 25.12 -18.51
C ASN A 1089 17.62 24.92 -19.73
N VAL A 1090 17.38 23.89 -20.55
CA VAL A 1090 18.09 23.67 -21.81
C VAL A 1090 17.11 23.28 -22.90
N ALA A 1091 17.18 23.97 -24.04
CA ALA A 1091 16.43 23.67 -25.26
C ALA A 1091 17.36 23.64 -26.47
N TYR A 1092 16.90 23.00 -27.54
CA TYR A 1092 17.61 23.00 -28.82
C TYR A 1092 16.69 23.40 -29.97
N PHE A 1093 17.23 24.17 -30.88
CA PHE A 1093 16.58 24.62 -32.11
C PHE A 1093 17.02 23.74 -33.27
N ASN A 1094 16.04 23.09 -33.90
CA ASN A 1094 16.27 22.14 -35.00
C ASN A 1094 16.20 22.79 -36.39
N SER A 1095 16.45 24.10 -36.49
CA SER A 1095 16.23 24.99 -37.65
C SER A 1095 14.79 25.43 -37.91
N THR A 1096 13.80 24.76 -37.31
CA THR A 1096 12.36 25.09 -37.48
C THR A 1096 11.72 25.49 -36.16
N ASN A 1097 11.82 24.64 -35.13
CA ASN A 1097 11.21 24.85 -33.81
C ASN A 1097 12.24 24.67 -32.69
N TRP A 1098 11.96 25.26 -31.53
CA TRP A 1098 12.65 24.94 -30.28
C TRP A 1098 11.99 23.75 -29.61
N LEU A 1099 12.81 22.81 -29.18
CA LEU A 1099 12.40 21.61 -28.47
C LEU A 1099 13.12 21.57 -27.13
N PRO A 1100 12.44 21.12 -26.06
CA PRO A 1100 13.06 21.02 -24.74
C PRO A 1100 14.10 19.89 -24.73
N TYR A 1101 15.07 20.00 -23.82
CA TYR A 1101 16.09 18.96 -23.63
C TYR A 1101 16.30 18.60 -22.17
N MET A 1102 16.45 19.59 -21.29
CA MET A 1102 16.73 19.35 -19.87
C MET A 1102 15.99 20.35 -18.98
N ILE A 1103 15.48 19.83 -17.87
CA ILE A 1103 14.92 20.61 -16.76
C ILE A 1103 15.85 20.39 -15.57
N THR A 1104 16.19 21.45 -14.86
CA THR A 1104 16.93 21.36 -13.62
C THR A 1104 16.10 21.93 -12.48
N THR A 1105 16.40 21.54 -11.24
CA THR A 1105 15.63 21.95 -10.06
C THR A 1105 16.56 22.44 -8.98
N HIS A 1106 16.10 23.39 -8.18
CA HIS A 1106 16.80 23.89 -7.00
C HIS A 1106 15.83 23.92 -5.82
N ASN A 1107 16.31 23.70 -4.60
CA ASN A 1107 15.42 23.53 -3.45
C ASN A 1107 14.65 24.79 -3.04
N ASN A 1108 15.27 25.97 -3.19
CA ASN A 1108 14.76 27.22 -2.61
C ASN A 1108 14.52 28.34 -3.63
N SER A 1109 14.73 28.09 -4.92
CA SER A 1109 14.61 29.09 -5.97
C SER A 1109 14.45 28.43 -7.34
N THR A 1110 14.18 29.22 -8.36
CA THR A 1110 14.37 28.80 -9.74
C THR A 1110 15.82 28.40 -9.98
N SER A 1111 16.00 27.27 -10.64
CA SER A 1111 17.30 26.75 -11.10
C SER A 1111 17.77 27.49 -12.35
N THR A 1112 19.08 27.48 -12.60
CA THR A 1112 19.66 28.07 -13.82
C THR A 1112 20.79 27.22 -14.39
N VAL A 1113 20.94 27.21 -15.72
CA VAL A 1113 22.11 26.65 -16.40
C VAL A 1113 22.85 27.79 -17.10
N ASN A 1114 24.01 28.16 -16.54
CA ASN A 1114 24.78 29.33 -16.93
C ASN A 1114 25.77 29.08 -18.06
N SER A 1115 26.28 27.85 -18.21
CA SER A 1115 27.26 27.54 -19.26
C SER A 1115 27.18 26.11 -19.77
N ILE A 1116 27.48 25.95 -21.05
CA ILE A 1116 27.62 24.66 -21.74
C ILE A 1116 29.12 24.36 -21.90
N PHE A 1117 29.64 23.44 -21.10
CA PHE A 1117 31.03 23.00 -21.17
C PHE A 1117 31.19 21.84 -22.14
N LEU A 1118 31.82 22.10 -23.30
CA LEU A 1118 31.99 21.11 -24.37
C LEU A 1118 33.00 20.00 -24.05
N ASN A 1119 33.72 20.08 -22.93
CA ASN A 1119 34.71 19.09 -22.49
C ASN A 1119 35.72 18.69 -23.59
N LYS A 1120 36.19 19.69 -24.34
CA LYS A 1120 37.19 19.54 -25.39
C LYS A 1120 38.00 20.83 -25.52
N ASP A 1121 39.14 20.73 -26.16
CA ASP A 1121 39.96 21.88 -26.47
C ASP A 1121 39.25 22.77 -27.51
N ILE A 1122 39.00 24.02 -27.12
CA ILE A 1122 38.43 25.08 -27.96
C ILE A 1122 39.32 26.34 -27.94
N SER A 1123 40.55 26.23 -27.45
CA SER A 1123 41.48 27.35 -27.27
C SER A 1123 41.80 28.08 -28.59
N ASP A 1124 41.88 27.34 -29.71
CA ASP A 1124 42.08 27.87 -31.07
C ASP A 1124 41.07 28.96 -31.46
N LEU A 1125 39.88 28.97 -30.85
CA LEU A 1125 38.86 29.99 -31.11
C LEU A 1125 39.25 31.36 -30.51
N TYR A 1126 40.10 31.36 -29.49
CA TYR A 1126 40.47 32.52 -28.69
C TYR A 1126 41.96 32.87 -28.82
N ILE A 1127 42.69 32.20 -29.73
CA ILE A 1127 44.10 32.44 -30.01
C ILE A 1127 44.27 33.10 -31.38
N GLY A 1128 44.92 34.27 -31.41
CA GLY A 1128 45.37 34.98 -32.62
C GLY A 1128 46.84 34.70 -32.93
N GLY A 1129 47.17 34.60 -34.22
CA GLY A 1129 48.49 34.24 -34.74
C GLY A 1129 49.51 35.38 -34.77
N THR A 1130 50.55 35.20 -35.59
CA THR A 1130 51.74 36.08 -35.55
C THR A 1130 51.57 37.38 -36.34
N LEU A 1131 51.79 38.53 -35.68
CA LEU A 1131 51.79 39.85 -36.30
C LEU A 1131 52.94 39.95 -37.32
N THR A 1132 52.62 40.11 -38.61
CA THR A 1132 53.66 40.40 -39.61
C THR A 1132 54.01 41.88 -39.54
N ASN A 1133 55.15 42.15 -38.94
CA ASN A 1133 55.72 43.47 -38.67
C ASN A 1133 55.70 44.41 -39.90
N THR A 1134 54.70 45.30 -40.01
CA THR A 1134 54.74 46.47 -40.91
C THR A 1134 54.92 47.76 -40.12
N THR A 1135 56.19 48.08 -39.89
CA THR A 1135 56.79 49.43 -39.76
C THR A 1135 55.96 50.55 -39.11
N HIS A 1136 56.18 50.78 -37.82
CA HIS A 1136 56.17 52.12 -37.21
C HIS A 1136 57.63 52.64 -37.14
N PRO A 1137 57.95 53.87 -37.57
CA PRO A 1137 59.34 54.30 -37.71
C PRO A 1137 59.92 54.78 -36.37
N SER A 1138 60.99 54.15 -35.91
CA SER A 1138 61.92 54.73 -34.96
C SER A 1138 63.36 54.64 -35.48
N THR A 1139 64.07 55.73 -35.28
CA THR A 1139 65.33 56.15 -35.91
C THR A 1139 66.57 55.42 -35.39
N THR A 1140 67.46 55.01 -36.32
CA THR A 1140 68.95 54.87 -36.23
C THR A 1140 69.52 53.91 -35.15
N SER A 1141 70.46 52.97 -35.37
CA SER A 1141 71.56 52.84 -36.35
C SER A 1141 72.25 51.45 -36.32
N SER A 1142 72.66 50.98 -37.52
CA SER A 1142 73.86 50.17 -37.89
C SER A 1142 74.12 48.73 -37.37
N THR A 1143 73.83 47.73 -38.25
CA THR A 1143 74.70 46.66 -38.86
C THR A 1143 75.95 46.09 -38.16
N PRO A 1144 76.48 44.90 -38.56
CA PRO A 1144 75.84 43.61 -38.90
C PRO A 1144 76.59 42.37 -38.32
N SER A 1145 75.94 41.22 -38.13
CA SER A 1145 76.65 39.93 -38.15
C SER A 1145 75.73 38.74 -38.45
N SER A 1146 76.35 37.72 -39.02
CA SER A 1146 75.84 36.69 -39.90
C SER A 1146 75.57 35.34 -39.23
N SER A 1147 74.82 34.50 -39.97
CA SER A 1147 74.68 33.03 -39.87
C SER A 1147 73.67 32.54 -38.81
N SER A 1148 72.83 31.53 -39.05
CA SER A 1148 72.74 30.54 -40.13
C SER A 1148 71.31 30.02 -40.21
N SER A 1149 70.85 29.82 -41.44
CA SER A 1149 69.56 29.23 -41.80
C SER A 1149 69.54 27.73 -41.50
N SER A 1150 68.71 27.31 -40.55
CA SER A 1150 68.17 25.94 -40.48
C SER A 1150 66.71 25.97 -40.92
N ALA A 1151 66.50 25.59 -42.17
CA ALA A 1151 65.21 25.40 -42.78
C ALA A 1151 64.37 24.34 -42.05
N SER A 1152 63.15 24.69 -41.63
CA SER A 1152 62.06 23.73 -41.46
C SER A 1152 61.12 23.87 -42.66
N SER A 1153 60.92 22.74 -43.34
CA SER A 1153 60.30 22.65 -44.65
C SER A 1153 58.81 22.96 -44.62
N GLY A 1154 58.39 24.02 -45.31
CA GLY A 1154 57.03 24.15 -45.82
C GLY A 1154 56.75 23.04 -46.84
N LYS A 1155 55.99 22.03 -46.45
CA LYS A 1155 55.47 21.01 -47.36
C LYS A 1155 54.22 21.55 -48.04
N SER A 1156 54.37 22.05 -49.26
CA SER A 1156 53.28 22.05 -50.22
C SER A 1156 53.09 20.61 -50.74
N HIS A 1157 51.94 20.01 -50.45
CA HIS A 1157 51.61 18.67 -50.94
C HIS A 1157 51.26 18.73 -52.44
N HIS A 1158 52.26 18.50 -53.30
CA HIS A 1158 52.00 18.03 -54.66
C HIS A 1158 52.10 16.50 -54.72
N ILE A 1159 51.05 15.86 -55.20
CA ILE A 1159 50.94 14.40 -55.37
C ILE A 1159 51.97 13.93 -56.40
N LYS A 1160 52.82 12.96 -56.02
CA LYS A 1160 53.82 12.35 -56.90
C LYS A 1160 53.12 11.65 -58.08
N ARG A 1161 53.62 11.84 -59.31
CA ARG A 1161 53.02 11.36 -60.58
C ARG A 1161 52.62 9.86 -60.60
N GLY A 1162 53.22 9.01 -59.78
CA GLY A 1162 52.83 7.60 -59.64
C GLY A 1162 51.47 7.38 -58.96
N PHE A 1163 51.05 8.26 -58.05
CA PHE A 1163 49.75 8.16 -57.38
C PHE A 1163 48.59 8.60 -58.27
N ILE A 1164 48.83 9.52 -59.22
CA ILE A 1164 47.83 9.95 -60.20
C ILE A 1164 47.41 8.78 -61.11
N VAL A 1165 48.36 7.90 -61.45
CA VAL A 1165 48.08 6.69 -62.25
C VAL A 1165 47.27 5.66 -61.46
N LEU A 1166 47.51 5.51 -60.15
CA LEU A 1166 46.75 4.62 -59.27
C LEU A 1166 45.33 5.12 -59.00
N ILE A 1167 45.16 6.43 -58.76
CA ILE A 1167 43.83 7.04 -58.60
C ILE A 1167 43.05 6.99 -59.92
N GLY A 1168 43.71 7.19 -61.06
CA GLY A 1168 43.11 7.02 -62.39
C GLY A 1168 42.68 5.57 -62.66
N LEU A 1169 43.48 4.58 -62.26
CA LEU A 1169 43.13 3.16 -62.37
C LEU A 1169 41.94 2.80 -61.46
N ALA A 1170 41.93 3.29 -60.21
CA ALA A 1170 40.85 3.04 -59.26
C ALA A 1170 39.52 3.65 -59.73
N LEU A 1171 39.55 4.87 -60.28
CA LEU A 1171 38.37 5.52 -60.86
C LEU A 1171 37.90 4.82 -62.16
N ALA A 1172 38.83 4.29 -62.98
CA ALA A 1172 38.48 3.52 -64.17
C ALA A 1172 37.83 2.17 -63.82
N VAL A 1173 38.32 1.48 -62.78
CA VAL A 1173 37.71 0.24 -62.28
C VAL A 1173 36.35 0.52 -61.65
N GLY A 1174 36.23 1.59 -60.85
CA GLY A 1174 34.96 2.00 -60.24
C GLY A 1174 33.88 2.41 -61.25
N THR A 1175 34.27 3.08 -62.33
CA THR A 1175 33.32 3.45 -63.41
C THR A 1175 32.89 2.24 -64.23
N MET A 1176 33.79 1.27 -64.47
CA MET A 1176 33.45 0.02 -65.16
C MET A 1176 32.55 -0.89 -64.32
N THR A 1177 32.74 -0.98 -63.01
CA THR A 1177 31.85 -1.73 -62.11
C THR A 1177 30.48 -1.06 -62.00
N LEU A 1178 30.42 0.28 -61.92
CA LEU A 1178 29.17 1.03 -61.90
C LEU A 1178 28.37 0.84 -63.20
N LEU A 1179 29.03 0.93 -64.36
CA LEU A 1179 28.38 0.68 -65.66
C LEU A 1179 27.93 -0.79 -65.80
N GLY A 1180 28.71 -1.74 -65.27
CA GLY A 1180 28.33 -3.15 -65.21
C GLY A 1180 27.08 -3.40 -64.35
N LEU A 1181 26.99 -2.73 -63.19
CA LEU A 1181 25.82 -2.80 -62.31
C LEU A 1181 24.58 -2.15 -62.93
N ILE A 1182 24.74 -1.01 -63.61
CA ILE A 1182 23.64 -0.34 -64.35
C ILE A 1182 23.15 -1.23 -65.51
N ALA A 1183 24.06 -1.90 -66.23
CA ALA A 1183 23.71 -2.84 -67.29
C ALA A 1183 23.00 -4.10 -66.74
N ALA A 1184 23.47 -4.66 -65.61
CA ALA A 1184 22.84 -5.78 -64.94
C ALA A 1184 21.44 -5.44 -64.41
N PHE A 1185 21.27 -4.22 -63.87
CA PHE A 1185 19.98 -3.71 -63.39
C PHE A 1185 18.94 -3.58 -64.51
N PHE A 1186 19.35 -3.11 -65.70
CA PHE A 1186 18.46 -3.03 -66.87
C PHE A 1186 18.09 -4.40 -67.46
N ILE A 1187 18.96 -5.41 -67.33
CA ILE A 1187 18.67 -6.79 -67.77
C ILE A 1187 17.67 -7.46 -66.82
N PHE A 1188 17.76 -7.20 -65.51
CA PHE A 1188 16.82 -7.74 -64.52
C PHE A 1188 15.44 -7.05 -64.53
N LYS A 1189 15.37 -5.77 -64.89
CA LYS A 1189 14.10 -5.02 -64.92
C LYS A 1189 13.17 -5.39 -66.10
N ARG A 1190 13.62 -6.20 -67.06
CA ARG A 1190 12.87 -6.51 -68.29
C ARG A 1190 12.14 -7.85 -68.35
N LYS A 1191 12.00 -8.56 -67.22
CA LYS A 1191 11.12 -9.74 -67.14
C LYS A 1191 10.20 -9.66 -65.93
N LYS A 1192 8.99 -9.12 -66.13
CA LYS A 1192 7.71 -9.69 -65.63
C LYS A 1192 6.53 -8.77 -65.98
N HIS A 1193 5.80 -9.17 -67.01
CA HIS A 1193 4.33 -9.19 -67.04
C HIS A 1193 4.01 -10.59 -67.57
N ASN A 1194 2.99 -11.34 -67.19
CA ASN A 1194 1.97 -11.34 -66.15
C ASN A 1194 1.47 -12.81 -66.20
N TYR A 1195 0.97 -13.37 -65.11
CA TYR A 1195 -0.29 -14.14 -65.04
C TYR A 1195 -0.41 -14.90 -63.70
N THR A 1196 -1.67 -14.90 -63.28
CA THR A 1196 -2.42 -15.33 -62.08
C THR A 1196 -2.33 -16.85 -61.74
N PRO A 1197 -3.13 -17.42 -60.79
CA PRO A 1197 -2.85 -17.50 -59.35
C PRO A 1197 -3.01 -18.95 -58.78
N VAL A 1198 -2.79 -19.10 -57.46
CA VAL A 1198 -3.23 -20.18 -56.52
C VAL A 1198 -2.54 -21.56 -56.56
N GLU A 1199 -1.86 -21.85 -55.44
CA GLU A 1199 -1.66 -23.11 -54.65
C GLU A 1199 -2.16 -24.48 -55.19
N PRO A 1200 -1.49 -25.62 -54.88
CA PRO A 1200 -1.37 -26.07 -53.48
C PRO A 1200 -0.19 -27.00 -53.07
N ARG A 1201 0.01 -27.05 -51.73
CA ARG A 1201 0.17 -28.22 -50.84
C ARG A 1201 1.43 -29.13 -50.88
N VAL A 1202 2.10 -29.09 -49.70
CA VAL A 1202 2.82 -30.14 -48.92
C VAL A 1202 4.13 -30.72 -49.51
N ASN A 1203 5.15 -31.15 -48.74
CA ASN A 1203 5.24 -31.45 -47.31
C ASN A 1203 6.70 -31.52 -46.81
N GLU A 1204 6.81 -31.36 -45.48
CA GLU A 1204 7.66 -32.08 -44.52
C GLU A 1204 9.18 -32.16 -44.68
N THR A 1205 9.85 -31.60 -43.65
CA THR A 1205 11.04 -32.03 -42.86
C THR A 1205 11.97 -30.83 -42.72
N GLU A 1206 12.13 -30.15 -41.57
CA GLU A 1206 12.36 -30.65 -40.21
C GLU A 1206 11.75 -29.72 -39.15
N MET A 1207 10.99 -30.32 -38.23
CA MET A 1207 10.59 -29.83 -36.91
C MET A 1207 11.51 -30.48 -35.86
N LEU A 1208 11.91 -29.72 -34.83
CA LEU A 1208 12.32 -30.12 -33.46
C LEU A 1208 12.65 -28.81 -32.72
N ASP A 1209 11.69 -28.22 -31.97
CA ASP A 1209 11.48 -28.37 -30.50
C ASP A 1209 12.19 -27.23 -29.73
N THR A 1210 11.61 -26.47 -28.78
CA THR A 1210 10.46 -26.66 -27.87
C THR A 1210 9.99 -25.29 -27.35
N VAL A 1211 8.67 -25.14 -27.10
CA VAL A 1211 8.01 -23.99 -26.45
C VAL A 1211 7.38 -24.47 -25.12
N PRO A 1212 7.33 -23.64 -24.04
CA PRO A 1212 6.77 -24.02 -22.74
C PRO A 1212 5.22 -24.06 -22.68
N PRO A 1213 4.64 -24.64 -21.61
CA PRO A 1213 3.36 -25.34 -21.64
C PRO A 1213 2.24 -24.60 -20.90
N GLU A 1214 1.40 -23.84 -21.60
CA GLU A 1214 0.22 -23.21 -20.97
C GLU A 1214 -1.09 -23.30 -21.77
N ASN A 1215 -1.15 -24.06 -22.88
CA ASN A 1215 -2.38 -24.14 -23.68
C ASN A 1215 -2.74 -25.53 -24.21
N LEU A 1216 -2.58 -26.56 -23.39
CA LEU A 1216 -3.14 -27.89 -23.66
C LEU A 1216 -3.90 -28.37 -22.42
N PHE A 1217 -5.15 -27.95 -22.24
CA PHE A 1217 -6.30 -28.77 -21.79
C PHE A 1217 -7.58 -27.91 -21.66
N LYS A 1218 -8.48 -28.04 -22.66
CA LYS A 1218 -9.94 -27.76 -22.63
C LYS A 1218 -10.45 -28.19 -24.01
N HIS A 1219 -11.29 -29.21 -24.25
CA HIS A 1219 -12.30 -29.89 -23.43
C HIS A 1219 -12.30 -31.41 -23.68
N VAL A 1220 -12.20 -32.18 -22.60
CA VAL A 1220 -13.18 -33.21 -22.20
C VAL A 1220 -13.50 -32.93 -20.74
#